data_AF-A0A7C8HX53-F1
#
_entry.id   AF-A0A7C8HX53-F1
#
_cell.length_a   1.000
_cell.length_b   1.000
_cell.length_c   1.000
_cell.angle_alpha   90.00
_cell.angle_beta   90.00
_cell.angle_gamma   90.00
#
_symmetry.space_group_name_H-M   'P 1'
#
loop_
_entity.id
_entity.type
_entity.pdbx_description
1 polymer ?
#
loop_
_entity_poly.entity_id
_entity_poly.type
_entity_poly.pdbx_seq_one_letter_code
_entity_poly.pdbx_strand_id
1 'polypeptide(L)'
;MAKTFKEVMADAGISMDFQACGKAPEEIVDREIRIEPHPRVKKLKDIFMETLSSANNEFSYWYTREYMKNDGEIPVVRRAKALKRAFSNLTPVIYPGEKLVMHKASYFRGSFPMPWLSEGFYVAQEEALYQEALERGSASADEHSKFGQGGGNVVASFGNVVSIAGKFGMRQEEIPALVKLAKMWVGKSVDDLGHKYEMMVPDYNVKENIMRNIVCMFDSGYTLPQGREVINYYFPLEYGFDGLIKMAKELRDEVAGRADGDGMVGTNRLFNYHAVIYAIEGVQNWILNYAKEARRLEAIEKDDQQRAEYCEMAEILEWIAHNPPRTFREAFQLIETIHLSVLNEDAISGLSPGRIGQVLYPYFEQDMEAGRITEDEVLELLELDRLVKSSIDCFASMGVVGGVLSGNTFNTVSIGGLDKDGRAATNKLEYLVLRAAASNAMPQPTIALLYDEKLPEDFLMLAADVIKTGAGYPAFMNTPVAHSFLMKQYGPEGMTEEEARAWAIGGCLETSACCWKPLHLNDKEYWIPGGAGQPTSVGVHFVSMPKVLELTLWNGLDQRTKEQVFAPHGRKLDSYDTIWDQFKLYWQKACDVLALTNNVQHDVWRKNNMGVFHSMLKPDCLATGHLINELGYRYNATYNVESAGTITTINSLAAIKKLVFEEKTVSLDGLKEAMANNFGFRTAHEVNSFSIADQQKKDLDHGEWDKLHFQCLQAPKYGNDVEYADSILQDWENFFCPDCSNYESLYGHPMYPCQISVSTHGAMGSATIASADGRLSGTTFADASLSAYPGTDRNGPFALMSSAAGWDHSQSQNSQLNIKIHPSAINGEAGSRKLIDLTRAYMRKGGFHVQYNVVDSKMLVDAQNNPQNYRDLMVRVAGFTQYWVEIGKSVQDELIARTEYEGI
;
A
#
# COMPACT_ATOMS: atom_id res chain seq x y z
N MET A 1 36.66 -16.60 14.25
CA MET A 1 35.43 -16.10 13.61
C MET A 1 35.52 -14.58 13.60
N ALA A 2 35.12 -13.94 12.51
CA ALA A 2 35.00 -12.48 12.48
C ALA A 2 33.98 -12.02 13.53
N LYS A 3 34.27 -10.94 14.26
CA LYS A 3 33.33 -10.38 15.24
C LYS A 3 32.15 -9.75 14.51
N THR A 4 30.96 -9.93 15.08
CA THR A 4 29.74 -9.21 14.65
C THR A 4 29.77 -7.77 15.15
N PHE A 5 29.02 -6.88 14.52
CA PHE A 5 28.90 -5.49 14.93
C PHE A 5 28.37 -5.38 16.36
N LYS A 6 27.40 -6.22 16.75
CA LYS A 6 26.92 -6.35 18.12
C LYS A 6 28.04 -6.65 19.12
N GLU A 7 28.93 -7.60 18.81
CA GLU A 7 30.07 -7.94 19.67
C GLU A 7 31.08 -6.78 19.75
N VAL A 8 31.34 -6.09 18.64
CA VAL A 8 32.23 -4.91 18.62
C VAL A 8 31.67 -3.79 19.51
N MET A 9 30.36 -3.53 19.46
CA MET A 9 29.71 -2.51 20.29
C MET A 9 29.69 -2.93 21.77
N ALA A 10 29.48 -4.21 22.07
CA ALA A 10 29.51 -4.73 23.44
C ALA A 10 30.91 -4.57 24.07
N ASP A 11 31.99 -4.83 23.32
CA ASP A 11 33.37 -4.57 23.75
C ASP A 11 33.61 -3.08 24.06
N ALA A 12 32.90 -2.18 23.40
CA ALA A 12 32.91 -0.74 23.66
C ALA A 12 31.94 -0.29 24.77
N GLY A 13 31.27 -1.24 25.45
CA GLY A 13 30.34 -0.97 26.55
C GLY A 13 28.97 -0.46 26.11
N ILE A 14 28.58 -0.71 24.85
CA ILE A 14 27.31 -0.22 24.29
C ILE A 14 26.44 -1.41 23.90
N SER A 15 25.26 -1.50 24.51
CA SER A 15 24.28 -2.51 24.17
C SER A 15 23.64 -2.22 22.80
N MET A 16 23.51 -3.28 22.01
CA MET A 16 22.76 -3.35 20.75
C MET A 16 21.63 -4.38 20.90
N ASP A 17 21.04 -4.47 22.10
CA ASP A 17 19.92 -5.38 22.37
C ASP A 17 18.58 -4.82 21.90
N PHE A 18 18.57 -3.56 21.41
CA PHE A 18 17.38 -2.86 20.89
C PHE A 18 16.21 -2.82 21.88
N GLN A 19 16.50 -2.85 23.19
CA GLN A 19 15.53 -2.75 24.26
C GLN A 19 15.56 -1.37 24.90
N ALA A 20 14.38 -0.80 25.17
CA ALA A 20 14.24 0.50 25.81
C ALA A 20 13.20 0.47 26.94
N CYS A 21 13.41 1.33 27.94
CA CYS A 21 12.46 1.60 29.03
C CYS A 21 12.11 0.39 29.94
N GLY A 22 12.94 -0.66 30.01
CA GLY A 22 12.69 -1.79 30.90
C GLY A 22 13.78 -2.89 30.85
N LYS A 23 13.41 -4.07 31.36
CA LYS A 23 14.06 -5.35 31.02
C LYS A 23 12.97 -6.39 30.69
N ALA A 24 12.97 -6.99 29.50
CA ALA A 24 12.03 -8.05 29.15
C ALA A 24 12.24 -9.30 30.02
N PRO A 25 11.17 -10.08 30.28
CA PRO A 25 11.28 -11.41 30.90
C PRO A 25 12.26 -12.31 30.15
N GLU A 26 12.88 -13.31 30.79
CA GLU A 26 13.85 -14.18 30.12
C GLU A 26 13.19 -15.11 29.09
N GLU A 27 12.01 -15.62 29.40
CA GLU A 27 11.21 -16.47 28.51
C GLU A 27 10.45 -15.66 27.44
N ILE A 28 10.05 -16.33 26.36
CA ILE A 28 9.21 -15.72 25.32
C ILE A 28 7.84 -15.40 25.93
N VAL A 29 7.41 -14.15 25.81
CA VAL A 29 6.07 -13.72 26.26
C VAL A 29 5.11 -13.70 25.10
N ASP A 30 4.03 -14.46 25.25
CA ASP A 30 2.98 -14.52 24.25
C ASP A 30 1.95 -13.38 24.42
N ARG A 31 1.09 -13.22 23.43
CA ARG A 31 0.07 -12.17 23.35
C ARG A 31 -1.08 -12.48 24.31
N GLU A 32 -1.60 -11.44 24.96
CA GLU A 32 -2.62 -11.57 26.01
C GLU A 32 -3.99 -12.00 25.47
N ILE A 33 -4.43 -11.38 24.37
CA ILE A 33 -5.79 -11.55 23.85
C ILE A 33 -5.82 -12.68 22.82
N ARG A 34 -6.61 -13.71 23.09
CA ARG A 34 -6.91 -14.80 22.16
C ARG A 34 -8.40 -15.03 22.12
N ILE A 35 -8.99 -14.80 20.95
CA ILE A 35 -10.40 -15.02 20.71
C ILE A 35 -10.47 -15.90 19.46
N GLU A 36 -11.25 -16.98 19.55
CA GLU A 36 -11.47 -17.85 18.41
C GLU A 36 -12.63 -17.32 17.56
N PRO A 37 -12.55 -17.45 16.22
CA PRO A 37 -13.65 -17.06 15.35
C PRO A 37 -14.75 -18.15 15.34
N HIS A 38 -15.83 -17.87 14.63
CA HIS A 38 -16.88 -18.86 14.42
C HIS A 38 -16.33 -20.17 13.81
N PRO A 39 -16.88 -21.36 14.15
CA PRO A 39 -16.37 -22.64 13.65
C PRO A 39 -16.27 -22.73 12.12
N ARG A 40 -17.23 -22.13 11.41
CA ARG A 40 -17.24 -22.02 9.94
C ARG A 40 -16.04 -21.21 9.44
N VAL A 41 -15.83 -20.04 10.02
CA VAL A 41 -14.71 -19.14 9.68
C VAL A 41 -13.38 -19.83 9.93
N LYS A 42 -13.24 -20.51 11.08
CA LYS A 42 -12.04 -21.30 11.40
C LYS A 42 -11.74 -22.33 10.33
N LYS A 43 -12.74 -23.13 9.92
CA LYS A 43 -12.58 -24.14 8.86
C LYS A 43 -12.13 -23.53 7.52
N LEU A 44 -12.70 -22.39 7.13
CA LEU A 44 -12.32 -21.70 5.89
C LEU A 44 -10.92 -21.05 6.01
N LYS A 45 -10.57 -20.54 7.19
CA LYS A 45 -9.21 -20.05 7.49
C LYS A 45 -8.19 -21.18 7.39
N ASP A 46 -8.50 -22.36 7.90
CA ASP A 46 -7.61 -23.53 7.79
C ASP A 46 -7.35 -23.89 6.31
N ILE A 47 -8.40 -23.85 5.47
CA ILE A 47 -8.24 -24.00 4.01
C ILE A 47 -7.35 -22.90 3.44
N PHE A 48 -7.61 -21.64 3.77
CA PHE A 48 -6.79 -20.51 3.31
C PHE A 48 -5.31 -20.67 3.70
N MET A 49 -5.01 -21.16 4.90
CA MET A 49 -3.63 -21.36 5.36
C MET A 49 -2.84 -22.36 4.51
N GLU A 50 -3.54 -23.31 3.87
CA GLU A 50 -2.98 -24.32 2.96
C GLU A 50 -2.98 -23.87 1.49
N THR A 51 -3.63 -22.76 1.16
CA THR A 51 -3.72 -22.28 -0.23
C THR A 51 -2.46 -21.54 -0.69
N LEU A 52 -2.18 -21.68 -1.98
CA LEU A 52 -1.10 -20.99 -2.67
C LEU A 52 -1.62 -19.81 -3.48
N SER A 53 -0.89 -18.70 -3.48
CA SER A 53 -1.07 -17.59 -4.44
C SER A 53 -0.95 -18.13 -5.86
N SER A 54 -2.03 -18.07 -6.62
CA SER A 54 -2.17 -18.76 -7.90
C SER A 54 -2.68 -17.83 -8.99
N ALA A 55 -2.18 -18.00 -10.22
CA ALA A 55 -2.61 -17.24 -11.38
C ALA A 55 -3.14 -18.14 -12.51
N ASN A 56 -4.17 -17.67 -13.20
CA ASN A 56 -4.64 -18.26 -14.46
C ASN A 56 -4.78 -17.20 -15.57
N ASN A 57 -5.12 -17.63 -16.78
CA ASN A 57 -5.27 -16.78 -17.95
C ASN A 57 -6.72 -16.51 -18.36
N GLU A 58 -7.75 -16.91 -17.60
CA GLU A 58 -9.15 -16.83 -18.06
C GLU A 58 -9.58 -15.39 -18.37
N PHE A 59 -9.37 -14.47 -17.42
CA PHE A 59 -9.70 -13.06 -17.61
C PHE A 59 -8.88 -12.48 -18.76
N SER A 60 -7.56 -12.69 -18.72
CA SER A 60 -6.61 -12.14 -19.69
C SER A 60 -6.91 -12.62 -21.11
N TYR A 61 -7.30 -13.88 -21.27
CA TYR A 61 -7.71 -14.48 -22.53
C TYR A 61 -8.96 -13.80 -23.09
N TRP A 62 -10.03 -13.72 -22.30
CA TRP A 62 -11.30 -13.16 -22.77
C TRP A 62 -11.21 -11.67 -23.05
N TYR A 63 -10.50 -10.94 -22.19
CA TYR A 63 -10.22 -9.53 -22.39
C TYR A 63 -9.45 -9.31 -23.70
N THR A 64 -8.29 -9.95 -23.85
CA THR A 64 -7.42 -9.79 -25.03
C THR A 64 -8.14 -10.18 -26.31
N ARG A 65 -8.88 -11.29 -26.29
CA ARG A 65 -9.63 -11.78 -27.46
C ARG A 65 -10.64 -10.74 -27.95
N GLU A 66 -11.46 -10.19 -27.06
CA GLU A 66 -12.48 -9.22 -27.47
C GLU A 66 -11.86 -7.85 -27.79
N TYR A 67 -10.83 -7.44 -27.04
CA TYR A 67 -10.10 -6.20 -27.33
C TYR A 67 -9.52 -6.22 -28.74
N MET A 68 -8.81 -7.28 -29.12
CA MET A 68 -8.20 -7.40 -30.45
C MET A 68 -9.23 -7.54 -31.58
N LYS A 69 -10.39 -8.12 -31.30
CA LYS A 69 -11.50 -8.22 -32.27
C LYS A 69 -12.13 -6.86 -32.59
N ASN A 70 -12.15 -5.93 -31.65
CA ASN A 70 -12.72 -4.60 -31.80
C ASN A 70 -11.65 -3.56 -32.14
N ASP A 71 -10.69 -3.91 -33.01
CA ASP A 71 -9.69 -2.95 -33.49
C ASP A 71 -10.34 -1.86 -34.34
N GLY A 72 -9.98 -0.60 -34.07
CA GLY A 72 -10.61 0.59 -34.69
C GLY A 72 -11.89 1.08 -34.00
N GLU A 73 -12.37 0.43 -32.94
CA GLU A 73 -13.43 0.97 -32.07
C GLU A 73 -12.90 2.13 -31.22
N ILE A 74 -13.80 3.02 -30.77
CA ILE A 74 -13.48 4.09 -29.82
C ILE A 74 -12.86 3.48 -28.55
N PRO A 75 -11.70 3.96 -28.05
CA PRO A 75 -10.95 3.30 -26.99
C PRO A 75 -11.76 2.93 -25.74
N VAL A 76 -12.57 3.85 -25.21
CA VAL A 76 -13.41 3.58 -24.02
C VAL A 76 -14.46 2.51 -24.27
N VAL A 77 -15.04 2.47 -25.47
CA VAL A 77 -16.03 1.45 -25.86
C VAL A 77 -15.34 0.10 -26.09
N ARG A 78 -14.16 0.10 -26.73
CA ARG A 78 -13.31 -1.09 -26.92
C ARG A 78 -12.94 -1.72 -25.59
N ARG A 79 -12.47 -0.91 -24.64
CA ARG A 79 -12.15 -1.29 -23.26
C ARG A 79 -13.36 -1.90 -22.57
N ALA A 80 -14.52 -1.25 -22.61
CA ALA A 80 -15.73 -1.73 -21.97
C ALA A 80 -16.28 -3.03 -22.56
N LYS A 81 -16.22 -3.22 -23.89
CA LYS A 81 -16.57 -4.49 -24.54
C LYS A 81 -15.66 -5.63 -24.08
N ALA A 82 -14.35 -5.37 -23.94
CA ALA A 82 -13.39 -6.34 -23.45
C ALA A 82 -13.62 -6.71 -21.98
N LEU A 83 -13.89 -5.71 -21.11
CA LEU A 83 -14.30 -5.93 -19.72
C LEU A 83 -15.59 -6.76 -19.64
N LYS A 84 -16.62 -6.38 -20.41
CA LYS A 84 -17.87 -7.13 -20.49
C LYS A 84 -17.63 -8.60 -20.82
N ARG A 85 -16.81 -8.85 -21.85
CA ARG A 85 -16.47 -10.22 -22.26
C ARG A 85 -15.74 -10.97 -21.15
N ALA A 86 -14.74 -10.36 -20.54
CA ALA A 86 -13.97 -11.00 -19.48
C ALA A 86 -14.86 -11.40 -18.30
N PHE A 87 -15.56 -10.45 -17.67
CA PHE A 87 -16.45 -10.73 -16.54
C PHE A 87 -17.50 -11.79 -16.85
N SER A 88 -18.14 -11.72 -18.03
CA SER A 88 -19.22 -12.65 -18.40
C SER A 88 -18.76 -14.09 -18.60
N ASN A 89 -17.45 -14.37 -18.69
CA ASN A 89 -16.91 -15.70 -19.02
C ASN A 89 -15.92 -16.24 -17.98
N LEU A 90 -15.80 -15.59 -16.81
CA LEU A 90 -15.02 -16.15 -15.70
C LEU A 90 -15.72 -17.36 -15.10
N THR A 91 -14.94 -18.40 -14.77
CA THR A 91 -15.44 -19.56 -14.05
C THR A 91 -15.79 -19.17 -12.60
N PRO A 92 -17.07 -19.29 -12.18
CA PRO A 92 -17.46 -19.06 -10.79
C PRO A 92 -16.98 -20.21 -9.90
N VAL A 93 -16.45 -19.90 -8.72
CA VAL A 93 -16.02 -20.90 -7.72
C VAL A 93 -16.60 -20.52 -6.36
N ILE A 94 -17.30 -21.46 -5.73
CA ILE A 94 -17.86 -21.30 -4.39
C ILE A 94 -17.32 -22.44 -3.52
N TYR A 95 -16.66 -22.10 -2.42
CA TYR A 95 -16.13 -23.07 -1.47
C TYR A 95 -17.20 -23.41 -0.41
N PRO A 96 -17.30 -24.68 0.03
CA PRO A 96 -18.23 -25.06 1.09
C PRO A 96 -18.01 -24.25 2.37
N GLY A 97 -19.09 -23.72 2.93
CA GLY A 97 -19.09 -22.86 4.11
C GLY A 97 -19.03 -21.36 3.80
N GLU A 98 -18.74 -20.92 2.58
CA GLU A 98 -18.78 -19.50 2.24
C GLU A 98 -20.20 -18.92 2.37
N LYS A 99 -20.30 -17.73 2.99
CA LYS A 99 -21.49 -16.88 2.90
C LYS A 99 -21.22 -15.72 1.94
N LEU A 100 -20.18 -14.93 2.20
CA LEU A 100 -19.67 -13.97 1.22
C LEU A 100 -18.90 -14.73 0.13
N VAL A 101 -19.28 -14.51 -1.13
CA VAL A 101 -18.71 -15.22 -2.29
C VAL A 101 -18.18 -14.27 -3.33
N MET A 102 -17.62 -14.86 -4.39
CA MET A 102 -16.88 -14.26 -5.49
C MET A 102 -15.38 -14.14 -5.22
N HIS A 103 -14.61 -14.45 -6.25
CA HIS A 103 -13.14 -14.51 -6.22
C HIS A 103 -12.60 -13.86 -7.49
N LYS A 104 -11.43 -13.20 -7.42
CA LYS A 104 -10.80 -12.54 -8.58
C LYS A 104 -10.56 -13.50 -9.74
N ALA A 105 -10.17 -14.74 -9.44
CA ALA A 105 -9.97 -15.85 -10.37
C ALA A 105 -10.49 -17.15 -9.73
N SER A 106 -10.41 -18.28 -10.43
CA SER A 106 -10.96 -19.57 -9.98
C SER A 106 -10.16 -20.28 -8.86
N TYR A 107 -9.29 -19.54 -8.16
CA TYR A 107 -8.53 -20.02 -7.01
C TYR A 107 -8.88 -19.18 -5.78
N PHE A 108 -8.75 -19.77 -4.59
CA PHE A 108 -8.99 -19.09 -3.32
C PHE A 108 -8.13 -17.83 -3.20
N ARG A 109 -6.81 -17.97 -3.39
CA ARG A 109 -5.86 -16.86 -3.59
C ARG A 109 -5.55 -16.68 -5.07
N GLY A 110 -6.54 -16.21 -5.81
CA GLY A 110 -6.50 -16.12 -7.28
C GLY A 110 -6.17 -14.73 -7.82
N SER A 111 -5.32 -14.68 -8.84
CA SER A 111 -5.10 -13.49 -9.66
C SER A 111 -4.87 -13.85 -11.13
N PHE A 112 -4.58 -12.88 -11.99
CA PHE A 112 -4.32 -13.10 -13.41
C PHE A 112 -3.42 -11.99 -14.00
N PRO A 113 -2.64 -12.29 -15.04
CA PRO A 113 -1.76 -11.32 -15.70
C PRO A 113 -2.54 -10.30 -16.53
N MET A 114 -2.03 -9.08 -16.61
CA MET A 114 -2.65 -7.99 -17.38
C MET A 114 -1.69 -7.48 -18.46
N PRO A 115 -1.48 -8.25 -19.56
CA PRO A 115 -0.48 -7.90 -20.58
C PRO A 115 -0.77 -6.61 -21.34
N TRP A 116 -1.96 -6.03 -21.20
CA TRP A 116 -2.25 -4.69 -21.73
C TRP A 116 -1.62 -3.56 -20.91
N LEU A 117 -1.22 -3.81 -19.67
CA LEU A 117 -0.49 -2.87 -18.83
C LEU A 117 1.02 -3.03 -19.03
N SER A 118 1.54 -4.20 -18.68
CA SER A 118 2.93 -4.59 -18.90
C SER A 118 3.03 -6.10 -19.04
N GLU A 119 3.84 -6.55 -19.98
CA GLU A 119 4.15 -7.93 -20.29
C GLU A 119 5.62 -8.28 -20.03
N GLY A 120 6.49 -7.27 -19.87
CA GLY A 120 7.94 -7.44 -19.87
C GLY A 120 8.45 -8.33 -18.73
N PHE A 121 7.84 -8.27 -17.55
CA PHE A 121 8.34 -8.96 -16.36
C PHE A 121 8.04 -10.47 -16.30
N TYR A 122 7.23 -11.01 -17.22
CA TYR A 122 6.85 -12.43 -17.24
C TYR A 122 6.89 -13.09 -18.63
N VAL A 123 7.33 -12.37 -19.67
CA VAL A 123 7.77 -12.99 -20.93
C VAL A 123 9.18 -13.57 -20.69
N ALA A 124 9.37 -14.84 -21.06
CA ALA A 124 10.47 -15.69 -20.58
C ALA A 124 11.87 -15.06 -20.64
N GLN A 125 12.68 -15.34 -19.61
CA GLN A 125 14.04 -14.83 -19.39
C GLN A 125 15.03 -15.07 -20.55
N GLU A 126 14.72 -16.01 -21.45
CA GLU A 126 15.55 -16.39 -22.60
C GLU A 126 15.17 -15.68 -23.92
N GLU A 127 14.08 -14.90 -23.96
CA GLU A 127 13.69 -14.13 -25.15
C GLU A 127 14.37 -12.74 -25.15
N ALA A 128 14.77 -12.24 -26.33
CA ALA A 128 15.46 -10.94 -26.50
C ALA A 128 14.73 -9.75 -25.83
N LEU A 129 13.40 -9.84 -25.70
CA LEU A 129 12.55 -8.87 -25.02
C LEU A 129 12.85 -8.75 -23.51
N TYR A 130 13.24 -9.83 -22.84
CA TYR A 130 13.63 -9.78 -21.42
C TYR A 130 15.01 -9.14 -21.23
N GLN A 131 15.93 -9.36 -22.18
CA GLN A 131 17.24 -8.68 -22.16
C GLN A 131 17.07 -7.17 -22.41
N GLU A 132 16.18 -6.76 -23.31
CA GLU A 132 15.81 -5.35 -23.47
C GLU A 132 15.16 -4.78 -22.20
N ALA A 133 14.32 -5.54 -21.49
CA ALA A 133 13.74 -5.12 -20.20
C ALA A 133 14.78 -5.04 -19.05
N LEU A 134 15.88 -5.78 -19.12
CA LEU A 134 17.01 -5.66 -18.19
C LEU A 134 17.93 -4.48 -18.52
N GLU A 135 18.10 -4.15 -19.80
CA GLU A 135 18.77 -2.91 -20.22
C GLU A 135 17.97 -1.67 -19.80
N ARG A 136 16.64 -1.79 -19.76
CA ARG A 136 15.72 -0.83 -19.15
C ARG A 136 15.86 -0.90 -17.61
N GLY A 137 15.88 0.25 -16.95
CA GLY A 137 16.01 0.30 -15.48
C GLY A 137 14.83 -0.33 -14.70
N SER A 138 13.72 -0.65 -15.38
CA SER A 138 12.46 -1.09 -14.76
C SER A 138 12.52 -2.45 -14.06
N ALA A 139 13.49 -3.32 -14.40
CA ALA A 139 13.69 -4.62 -13.76
C ALA A 139 14.69 -4.60 -12.59
N SER A 140 15.42 -3.51 -12.38
CA SER A 140 16.51 -3.47 -11.38
C SER A 140 16.01 -3.65 -9.94
N ALA A 141 14.81 -3.18 -9.63
CA ALA A 141 14.19 -3.36 -8.32
C ALA A 141 13.90 -4.83 -8.00
N ASP A 142 13.66 -5.69 -9.00
CA ASP A 142 13.37 -7.12 -8.81
C ASP A 142 14.58 -7.85 -8.21
N GLU A 143 15.81 -7.50 -8.60
CA GLU A 143 17.05 -8.10 -8.06
C GLU A 143 17.24 -7.85 -6.56
N HIS A 144 16.70 -6.74 -6.07
CA HIS A 144 16.78 -6.30 -4.68
C HIS A 144 15.53 -6.63 -3.86
N SER A 145 14.54 -7.26 -4.48
CA SER A 145 13.25 -7.61 -3.88
C SER A 145 13.15 -9.11 -3.66
N LYS A 146 12.64 -9.54 -2.50
CA LYS A 146 12.51 -10.96 -2.16
C LYS A 146 11.23 -11.22 -1.37
N PHE A 147 10.64 -12.40 -1.59
CA PHE A 147 9.55 -12.93 -0.78
C PHE A 147 10.05 -13.88 0.31
N GLY A 148 9.24 -14.03 1.36
CA GLY A 148 9.36 -15.18 2.25
C GLY A 148 9.02 -16.47 1.50
N GLN A 149 9.78 -17.53 1.75
CA GLN A 149 9.59 -18.82 1.08
C GLN A 149 8.45 -19.67 1.67
N GLY A 150 7.81 -19.20 2.75
CA GLY A 150 6.73 -19.90 3.43
C GLY A 150 5.35 -19.35 3.10
N GLY A 151 4.33 -19.90 3.78
CA GLY A 151 2.94 -19.50 3.60
C GLY A 151 2.42 -19.86 2.21
N GLY A 152 1.68 -18.93 1.59
CA GLY A 152 1.08 -19.14 0.27
C GLY A 152 1.95 -18.75 -0.94
N ASN A 153 3.14 -18.20 -0.75
CA ASN A 153 3.96 -17.74 -1.88
C ASN A 153 4.56 -18.92 -2.67
N VAL A 154 4.41 -18.89 -4.00
CA VAL A 154 5.08 -19.84 -4.91
C VAL A 154 6.35 -19.17 -5.44
N VAL A 155 7.43 -19.26 -4.67
CA VAL A 155 8.71 -18.62 -5.01
C VAL A 155 9.55 -19.44 -6.01
N ALA A 156 9.28 -20.74 -6.14
CA ALA A 156 9.96 -21.64 -7.07
C ALA A 156 8.98 -22.62 -7.73
N SER A 157 9.28 -23.04 -8.95
CA SER A 157 8.48 -24.05 -9.68
C SER A 157 8.61 -25.43 -9.03
N PHE A 158 7.50 -26.18 -8.97
CA PHE A 158 7.47 -27.54 -8.44
C PHE A 158 6.39 -28.37 -9.13
N GLY A 159 6.66 -29.66 -9.38
CA GLY A 159 5.72 -30.53 -10.09
C GLY A 159 5.26 -29.93 -11.43
N ASN A 160 3.95 -29.74 -11.58
CA ASN A 160 3.32 -29.10 -12.75
C ASN A 160 2.93 -27.64 -12.49
N VAL A 161 3.57 -26.96 -11.53
CA VAL A 161 3.34 -25.56 -11.19
C VAL A 161 4.62 -24.77 -11.47
N VAL A 162 4.48 -23.68 -12.22
CA VAL A 162 5.56 -22.75 -12.57
C VAL A 162 5.42 -21.49 -11.72
N SER A 163 6.51 -21.07 -11.08
CA SER A 163 6.58 -19.79 -10.38
C SER A 163 6.68 -18.64 -11.36
N ILE A 164 5.74 -17.68 -11.28
CA ILE A 164 5.68 -16.46 -12.08
C ILE A 164 5.85 -15.26 -11.15
N ALA A 165 6.70 -14.31 -11.56
CA ALA A 165 7.06 -13.12 -10.76
C ALA A 165 7.54 -13.45 -9.33
N GLY A 166 8.03 -14.68 -9.12
CA GLY A 166 8.49 -15.20 -7.82
C GLY A 166 7.46 -15.23 -6.70
N LYS A 167 6.15 -15.21 -7.03
CA LYS A 167 5.05 -15.33 -6.06
C LYS A 167 3.92 -16.25 -6.52
N PHE A 168 3.58 -16.22 -7.81
CA PHE A 168 2.36 -16.84 -8.32
C PHE A 168 2.62 -18.21 -8.90
N GLY A 169 1.89 -19.22 -8.43
CA GLY A 169 1.84 -20.52 -9.07
C GLY A 169 0.92 -20.47 -10.28
N MET A 170 1.45 -20.79 -11.47
CA MET A 170 0.65 -21.03 -12.66
C MET A 170 0.82 -22.48 -13.11
N ARG A 171 -0.28 -23.14 -13.47
CA ARG A 171 -0.22 -24.52 -13.97
C ARG A 171 0.56 -24.58 -15.29
N GLN A 172 1.41 -25.58 -15.46
CA GLN A 172 2.32 -25.68 -16.60
C GLN A 172 1.58 -25.65 -17.96
N GLU A 173 0.39 -26.24 -18.03
CA GLU A 173 -0.45 -26.23 -19.23
C GLU A 173 -1.00 -24.85 -19.62
N GLU A 174 -0.98 -23.88 -18.70
CA GLU A 174 -1.42 -22.51 -18.95
C GLU A 174 -0.31 -21.61 -19.51
N ILE A 175 0.96 -22.00 -19.34
CA ILE A 175 2.12 -21.21 -19.77
C ILE A 175 2.12 -20.90 -21.28
N PRO A 176 1.77 -21.83 -22.19
CA PRO A 176 1.66 -21.49 -23.61
C PRO A 176 0.61 -20.41 -23.90
N ALA A 177 -0.49 -20.38 -23.13
CA ALA A 177 -1.52 -19.35 -23.27
C ALA A 177 -0.99 -18.00 -22.75
N LEU A 178 -0.33 -17.98 -21.59
CA LEU A 178 0.33 -16.81 -21.02
C LEU A 178 1.26 -16.14 -22.03
N VAL A 179 2.22 -16.90 -22.57
CA VAL A 179 3.22 -16.39 -23.53
C VAL A 179 2.55 -15.87 -24.81
N LYS A 180 1.54 -16.59 -25.31
CA LYS A 180 0.81 -16.16 -26.51
C LYS A 180 0.06 -14.85 -26.27
N LEU A 181 -0.60 -14.70 -25.12
CA LEU A 181 -1.32 -13.49 -24.77
C LEU A 181 -0.36 -12.31 -24.62
N ALA A 182 0.74 -12.48 -23.89
CA ALA A 182 1.78 -11.45 -23.74
C ALA A 182 2.32 -10.97 -25.10
N LYS A 183 2.68 -11.88 -26.00
CA LYS A 183 3.16 -11.55 -27.37
C LYS A 183 2.16 -10.77 -28.22
N MET A 184 0.85 -10.86 -27.94
CA MET A 184 -0.16 -10.09 -28.67
C MET A 184 -0.16 -8.60 -28.29
N TRP A 185 0.37 -8.27 -27.11
CA TRP A 185 0.41 -6.93 -26.54
C TRP A 185 1.75 -6.21 -26.70
N VAL A 186 2.83 -6.93 -27.08
CA VAL A 186 4.11 -6.31 -27.45
C VAL A 186 3.91 -5.19 -28.48
N GLY A 187 4.46 -4.03 -28.15
CA GLY A 187 4.37 -2.76 -28.87
C GLY A 187 3.05 -2.01 -28.68
N LYS A 188 2.16 -2.47 -27.78
CA LYS A 188 0.80 -1.93 -27.58
C LYS A 188 0.39 -1.77 -26.12
N SER A 189 1.11 -2.38 -25.17
CA SER A 189 0.83 -2.22 -23.75
C SER A 189 1.07 -0.79 -23.29
N VAL A 190 0.53 -0.43 -22.12
CA VAL A 190 0.79 0.88 -21.51
C VAL A 190 2.28 1.09 -21.27
N ASP A 191 2.99 0.06 -20.83
CA ASP A 191 4.45 0.03 -20.67
C ASP A 191 5.16 0.35 -21.99
N ASP A 192 4.94 -0.44 -23.05
CA ASP A 192 5.63 -0.25 -24.32
C ASP A 192 5.31 1.09 -25.01
N LEU A 193 4.04 1.51 -24.97
CA LEU A 193 3.64 2.81 -25.52
C LEU A 193 4.17 3.96 -24.65
N GLY A 194 4.11 3.83 -23.33
CA GLY A 194 4.69 4.76 -22.37
C GLY A 194 6.17 4.97 -22.67
N HIS A 195 6.94 3.87 -22.67
CA HIS A 195 8.36 3.82 -22.99
C HIS A 195 8.71 4.54 -24.31
N LYS A 196 7.95 4.24 -25.38
CA LYS A 196 8.14 4.87 -26.69
C LYS A 196 8.08 6.40 -26.63
N TYR A 197 7.17 6.97 -25.83
CA TYR A 197 6.97 8.42 -25.77
C TYR A 197 7.80 9.08 -24.68
N GLU A 198 8.10 8.42 -23.55
CA GLU A 198 8.99 8.97 -22.53
C GLU A 198 10.43 9.14 -23.04
N MET A 199 10.88 8.31 -23.99
CA MET A 199 12.15 8.51 -24.69
C MET A 199 12.28 9.88 -25.39
N MET A 200 11.15 10.55 -25.66
CA MET A 200 11.13 11.88 -26.25
C MET A 200 11.24 13.01 -25.21
N VAL A 201 11.11 12.69 -23.92
CA VAL A 201 11.24 13.66 -22.83
C VAL A 201 12.71 14.08 -22.69
N PRO A 202 13.02 15.38 -22.58
CA PRO A 202 14.37 15.83 -22.29
C PRO A 202 14.95 15.15 -21.05
N ASP A 203 16.22 14.79 -21.11
CA ASP A 203 16.92 14.08 -20.03
C ASP A 203 16.34 12.68 -19.69
N TYR A 204 15.61 12.04 -20.61
CA TYR A 204 15.14 10.65 -20.45
C TYR A 204 16.25 9.68 -19.98
N ASN A 205 17.47 9.81 -20.51
CA ASN A 205 18.60 8.98 -20.07
C ASN A 205 18.91 9.13 -18.58
N VAL A 206 18.63 10.30 -17.98
CA VAL A 206 18.75 10.51 -16.53
C VAL A 206 17.67 9.72 -15.79
N LYS A 207 16.41 9.68 -16.28
CA LYS A 207 15.37 8.81 -15.73
C LYS A 207 15.80 7.35 -15.78
N GLU A 208 16.34 6.86 -16.89
CA GLU A 208 16.80 5.47 -16.98
C GLU A 208 17.92 5.17 -15.99
N ASN A 209 18.87 6.09 -15.82
CA ASN A 209 19.91 5.92 -14.82
C ASN A 209 19.33 5.92 -13.39
N ILE A 210 18.34 6.78 -13.10
CA ILE A 210 17.63 6.83 -11.81
C ILE A 210 16.96 5.48 -11.52
N MET A 211 16.23 4.92 -12.49
CA MET A 211 15.54 3.63 -12.33
C MET A 211 16.54 2.48 -12.15
N ARG A 212 17.56 2.38 -13.02
CA ARG A 212 18.56 1.30 -12.99
C ARG A 212 19.40 1.30 -11.70
N ASN A 213 19.60 2.47 -11.10
CA ASN A 213 20.35 2.62 -9.86
C ASN A 213 19.45 2.67 -8.61
N ILE A 214 18.14 2.46 -8.75
CA ILE A 214 17.14 2.41 -7.67
C ILE A 214 17.17 3.70 -6.84
N VAL A 215 17.36 4.83 -7.54
CA VAL A 215 17.08 6.17 -6.98
C VAL A 215 15.57 6.36 -6.88
N CYS A 216 14.80 5.80 -7.82
CA CYS A 216 13.35 5.65 -7.74
C CYS A 216 12.98 4.15 -7.75
N MET A 217 11.95 3.76 -6.99
CA MET A 217 11.61 2.33 -6.81
C MET A 217 10.98 1.67 -8.05
N PHE A 218 9.99 2.33 -8.67
CA PHE A 218 9.25 1.76 -9.80
C PHE A 218 8.52 2.85 -10.61
N ASP A 219 8.19 2.55 -11.86
CA ASP A 219 7.42 3.42 -12.77
C ASP A 219 5.92 3.39 -12.43
N SER A 220 5.24 4.52 -12.57
CA SER A 220 3.90 4.72 -12.01
C SER A 220 2.77 4.24 -12.92
N GLY A 221 2.82 4.60 -14.21
CA GLY A 221 1.63 4.59 -15.07
C GLY A 221 1.17 3.24 -15.60
N TYR A 222 1.98 2.19 -15.50
CA TYR A 222 1.62 0.83 -15.95
C TYR A 222 1.72 -0.23 -14.86
N THR A 223 2.38 0.07 -13.75
CA THR A 223 2.62 -0.89 -12.67
C THR A 223 1.41 -0.99 -11.74
N LEU A 224 0.93 0.15 -11.25
CA LEU A 224 -0.24 0.27 -10.38
C LEU A 224 -0.96 1.62 -10.65
N PRO A 225 -1.55 1.79 -11.84
CA PRO A 225 -2.11 3.07 -12.27
C PRO A 225 -3.34 3.51 -11.47
N GLN A 226 -4.06 2.54 -10.88
CA GLN A 226 -5.15 2.76 -9.95
C GLN A 226 -4.78 2.23 -8.55
N GLY A 227 -5.59 2.61 -7.55
CA GLY A 227 -5.34 2.27 -6.15
C GLY A 227 -4.65 3.40 -5.39
N ARG A 228 -4.30 3.10 -4.13
CA ARG A 228 -4.06 4.12 -3.11
C ARG A 228 -5.18 5.16 -3.11
N GLU A 229 -6.42 4.65 -3.07
CA GLU A 229 -7.64 5.43 -3.13
C GLU A 229 -8.79 4.70 -2.45
N VAL A 230 -9.89 5.40 -2.23
CA VAL A 230 -11.10 4.86 -1.61
C VAL A 230 -12.16 4.63 -2.69
N ILE A 231 -12.77 3.46 -2.71
CA ILE A 231 -13.90 3.16 -3.60
C ILE A 231 -15.18 3.85 -3.09
N ASN A 232 -16.19 3.97 -3.95
CA ASN A 232 -17.49 4.50 -3.56
C ASN A 232 -18.60 3.49 -3.92
N TYR A 233 -19.39 3.07 -2.92
CA TYR A 233 -20.43 2.06 -3.13
C TYR A 233 -21.82 2.65 -3.34
N TYR A 234 -21.96 3.98 -3.29
CA TYR A 234 -23.26 4.65 -3.27
C TYR A 234 -24.18 4.26 -4.43
N PHE A 235 -23.68 4.36 -5.68
CA PHE A 235 -24.53 4.25 -6.85
C PHE A 235 -25.21 2.86 -6.97
N PRO A 236 -24.51 1.72 -6.83
CA PRO A 236 -25.18 0.43 -6.86
C PRO A 236 -26.09 0.17 -5.64
N LEU A 237 -25.72 0.69 -4.46
CA LEU A 237 -26.56 0.57 -3.25
C LEU A 237 -27.89 1.32 -3.39
N GLU A 238 -27.88 2.50 -4.01
CA GLU A 238 -29.09 3.32 -4.20
C GLU A 238 -29.95 2.84 -5.39
N TYR A 239 -29.32 2.52 -6.53
CA TYR A 239 -30.05 2.35 -7.79
C TYR A 239 -30.09 0.90 -8.30
N GLY A 240 -29.24 0.00 -7.81
CA GLY A 240 -29.02 -1.31 -8.41
C GLY A 240 -28.47 -1.23 -9.84
N PHE A 241 -28.03 -2.35 -10.41
CA PHE A 241 -27.41 -2.34 -11.73
C PHE A 241 -28.39 -2.02 -12.88
N ASP A 242 -29.64 -2.48 -12.81
CA ASP A 242 -30.66 -2.16 -13.83
C ASP A 242 -31.05 -0.68 -13.78
N GLY A 243 -31.14 -0.11 -12.57
CA GLY A 243 -31.39 1.32 -12.38
C GLY A 243 -30.25 2.17 -12.94
N LEU A 244 -29.00 1.78 -12.71
CA LEU A 244 -27.82 2.45 -13.29
C LEU A 244 -27.74 2.31 -14.81
N ILE A 245 -28.07 1.14 -15.36
CA ILE A 245 -28.16 0.97 -16.83
C ILE A 245 -29.24 1.88 -17.41
N LYS A 246 -30.40 1.98 -16.76
CA LYS A 246 -31.47 2.88 -17.19
C LYS A 246 -31.01 4.33 -17.15
N MET A 247 -30.43 4.77 -16.04
CA MET A 247 -29.86 6.12 -15.87
C MET A 247 -28.82 6.42 -16.96
N ALA A 248 -27.86 5.52 -17.18
CA ALA A 248 -26.83 5.70 -18.20
C ALA A 248 -27.42 5.75 -19.62
N LYS A 249 -28.48 4.98 -19.94
CA LYS A 249 -29.19 5.06 -21.23
C LYS A 249 -29.88 6.42 -21.40
N GLU A 250 -30.58 6.91 -20.39
CA GLU A 250 -31.26 8.20 -20.41
C GLU A 250 -30.26 9.35 -20.61
N LEU A 251 -29.19 9.38 -19.82
CA LEU A 251 -28.13 10.39 -19.92
C LEU A 251 -27.39 10.30 -21.26
N ARG A 252 -27.10 9.09 -21.74
CA ARG A 252 -26.52 8.87 -23.07
C ARG A 252 -27.39 9.48 -24.17
N ASP A 253 -28.69 9.22 -24.13
CA ASP A 253 -29.63 9.68 -25.15
C ASP A 253 -29.80 11.21 -25.09
N GLU A 254 -29.71 11.81 -23.90
CA GLU A 254 -29.71 13.26 -23.71
C GLU A 254 -28.49 13.94 -24.36
N VAL A 255 -27.30 13.38 -24.17
CA VAL A 255 -26.04 13.98 -24.66
C VAL A 255 -25.66 13.51 -26.07
N ALA A 256 -26.41 12.59 -26.68
CA ALA A 256 -26.06 11.96 -27.95
C ALA A 256 -25.84 12.99 -29.07
N GLY A 257 -24.58 13.10 -29.53
CA GLY A 257 -24.18 14.05 -30.57
C GLY A 257 -24.12 15.52 -30.13
N ARG A 258 -24.31 15.81 -28.83
CA ARG A 258 -24.25 17.17 -28.26
C ARG A 258 -22.91 17.40 -27.57
N ALA A 259 -22.25 18.49 -27.93
CA ALA A 259 -20.99 18.92 -27.32
C ALA A 259 -21.19 19.82 -26.09
N ASP A 260 -22.36 20.44 -25.93
CA ASP A 260 -22.74 21.32 -24.79
C ASP A 260 -21.68 22.34 -24.35
N GLY A 261 -20.99 22.93 -25.34
CA GLY A 261 -19.97 23.97 -25.09
C GLY A 261 -18.55 23.42 -24.89
N ASP A 262 -18.38 22.10 -24.75
CA ASP A 262 -17.07 21.45 -24.75
C ASP A 262 -16.76 20.86 -26.13
N GLY A 263 -15.96 21.59 -26.91
CA GLY A 263 -15.57 21.20 -28.27
C GLY A 263 -14.50 20.10 -28.35
N MET A 264 -13.92 19.67 -27.22
CA MET A 264 -12.83 18.70 -27.18
C MET A 264 -13.31 17.31 -26.79
N VAL A 265 -14.07 17.22 -25.70
CA VAL A 265 -14.52 15.94 -25.13
C VAL A 265 -16.02 15.90 -24.86
N GLY A 266 -16.78 16.96 -25.13
CA GLY A 266 -18.22 17.01 -24.85
C GLY A 266 -19.02 15.89 -25.53
N THR A 267 -18.64 15.47 -26.73
CA THR A 267 -19.28 14.33 -27.42
C THR A 267 -18.86 12.97 -26.87
N ASN A 268 -17.76 12.89 -26.11
CA ASN A 268 -17.29 11.63 -25.52
C ASN A 268 -18.27 11.09 -24.47
N ARG A 269 -19.09 11.96 -23.85
CA ARG A 269 -20.14 11.57 -22.90
C ARG A 269 -21.06 10.48 -23.45
N LEU A 270 -21.41 10.53 -24.74
CA LEU A 270 -22.16 9.46 -25.42
C LEU A 270 -21.44 8.11 -25.32
N PHE A 271 -20.15 8.08 -25.62
CA PHE A 271 -19.33 6.87 -25.61
C PHE A 271 -19.08 6.38 -24.19
N ASN A 272 -18.86 7.29 -23.25
CA ASN A 272 -18.62 6.99 -21.84
C ASN A 272 -19.84 6.34 -21.18
N TYR A 273 -21.04 6.92 -21.33
CA TYR A 273 -22.25 6.27 -20.83
C TYR A 273 -22.52 4.93 -21.51
N HIS A 274 -22.22 4.82 -22.81
CA HIS A 274 -22.34 3.54 -23.51
C HIS A 274 -21.36 2.48 -22.98
N ALA A 275 -20.13 2.88 -22.65
CA ALA A 275 -19.11 2.04 -22.04
C ALA A 275 -19.52 1.59 -20.62
N VAL A 276 -20.08 2.49 -19.82
CA VAL A 276 -20.62 2.17 -18.48
C VAL A 276 -21.68 1.07 -18.57
N ILE A 277 -22.61 1.16 -19.52
CA ILE A 277 -23.63 0.12 -19.73
C ILE A 277 -22.98 -1.25 -19.98
N TYR A 278 -21.97 -1.33 -20.87
CA TYR A 278 -21.29 -2.61 -21.13
C TYR A 278 -20.55 -3.15 -19.92
N ALA A 279 -19.87 -2.28 -19.17
CA ALA A 279 -19.14 -2.68 -17.96
C ALA A 279 -20.11 -3.26 -16.91
N ILE A 280 -21.25 -2.60 -16.67
CA ILE A 280 -22.30 -3.09 -15.75
C ILE A 280 -22.82 -4.44 -16.25
N GLU A 281 -23.23 -4.56 -17.51
CA GLU A 281 -23.75 -5.82 -18.07
C GLU A 281 -22.75 -6.98 -17.93
N GLY A 282 -21.44 -6.69 -18.02
CA GLY A 282 -20.38 -7.65 -17.74
C GLY A 282 -20.43 -8.19 -16.33
N VAL A 283 -20.50 -7.28 -15.35
CA VAL A 283 -20.56 -7.62 -13.92
C VAL A 283 -21.88 -8.30 -13.58
N GLN A 284 -23.02 -7.90 -14.15
CA GLN A 284 -24.30 -8.60 -13.97
C GLN A 284 -24.18 -10.07 -14.40
N ASN A 285 -23.62 -10.33 -15.58
CA ASN A 285 -23.41 -11.71 -16.05
C ASN A 285 -22.47 -12.49 -15.15
N TRP A 286 -21.44 -11.84 -14.59
CA TRP A 286 -20.53 -12.48 -13.65
C TRP A 286 -21.26 -12.91 -12.37
N ILE A 287 -22.09 -12.04 -11.80
CA ILE A 287 -22.93 -12.35 -10.63
C ILE A 287 -23.90 -13.50 -10.95
N LEU A 288 -24.56 -13.46 -12.11
CA LEU A 288 -25.48 -14.51 -12.54
C LEU A 288 -24.79 -15.86 -12.80
N ASN A 289 -23.52 -15.85 -13.21
CA ASN A 289 -22.72 -17.07 -13.30
C ASN A 289 -22.50 -17.68 -11.91
N TYR A 290 -22.21 -16.86 -10.90
CA TYR A 290 -22.12 -17.32 -9.51
C TYR A 290 -23.47 -17.82 -8.97
N ALA A 291 -24.58 -17.14 -9.28
CA ALA A 291 -25.90 -17.62 -8.91
C ALA A 291 -26.19 -18.99 -9.51
N LYS A 292 -25.88 -19.18 -10.80
CA LYS A 292 -26.01 -20.47 -11.48
C LYS A 292 -25.17 -21.56 -10.82
N GLU A 293 -23.96 -21.24 -10.37
CA GLU A 293 -23.11 -22.18 -9.65
C GLU A 293 -23.68 -22.51 -8.26
N ALA A 294 -24.18 -21.52 -7.53
CA ALA A 294 -24.87 -21.74 -6.26
C ALA A 294 -26.10 -22.67 -6.44
N ARG A 295 -26.94 -22.45 -7.47
CA ARG A 295 -28.05 -23.35 -7.83
C ARG A 295 -27.58 -24.76 -8.19
N ARG A 296 -26.44 -24.89 -8.87
CA ARG A 296 -25.86 -26.21 -9.21
C ARG A 296 -25.41 -26.94 -7.94
N LEU A 297 -24.76 -26.22 -7.02
CA LEU A 297 -24.30 -26.76 -5.72
C LEU A 297 -25.49 -27.14 -4.84
N GLU A 298 -26.52 -26.29 -4.74
CA GLU A 298 -27.79 -26.57 -4.08
C GLU A 298 -28.39 -27.92 -4.53
N ALA A 299 -28.41 -28.18 -5.84
CA ALA A 299 -29.01 -29.39 -6.41
C ALA A 299 -28.24 -30.69 -6.10
N ILE A 300 -26.96 -30.61 -5.72
CA ILE A 300 -26.11 -31.78 -5.43
C ILE A 300 -25.74 -31.90 -3.94
N GLU A 301 -25.98 -30.86 -3.15
CA GLU A 301 -25.66 -30.82 -1.72
C GLU A 301 -26.61 -31.72 -0.92
N LYS A 302 -26.00 -32.51 -0.02
CA LYS A 302 -26.71 -33.49 0.81
C LYS A 302 -26.98 -32.94 2.20
N ASP A 303 -26.14 -32.04 2.69
CA ASP A 303 -26.36 -31.37 3.97
C ASP A 303 -27.46 -30.30 3.83
N ASP A 304 -28.52 -30.42 4.63
CA ASP A 304 -29.70 -29.57 4.50
C ASP A 304 -29.40 -28.10 4.83
N GLN A 305 -28.48 -27.84 5.76
CA GLN A 305 -28.08 -26.48 6.12
C GLN A 305 -27.27 -25.83 4.99
N GLN A 306 -26.23 -26.50 4.50
CA GLN A 306 -25.41 -26.00 3.40
C GLN A 306 -26.24 -25.83 2.12
N ARG A 307 -27.20 -26.73 1.85
CA ARG A 307 -28.14 -26.60 0.74
C ARG A 307 -29.00 -25.34 0.86
N ALA A 308 -29.53 -25.06 2.06
CA ALA A 308 -30.30 -23.85 2.31
C ALA A 308 -29.44 -22.58 2.10
N GLU A 309 -28.18 -22.60 2.53
CA GLU A 309 -27.23 -21.50 2.31
C GLU A 309 -26.91 -21.27 0.83
N TYR A 310 -26.77 -22.34 0.03
CA TYR A 310 -26.61 -22.19 -1.42
C TYR A 310 -27.86 -21.64 -2.10
N CYS A 311 -29.05 -22.02 -1.64
CA CYS A 311 -30.31 -21.44 -2.11
C CYS A 311 -30.38 -19.94 -1.80
N GLU A 312 -30.13 -19.55 -0.55
CA GLU A 312 -30.10 -18.15 -0.11
C GLU A 312 -29.07 -17.34 -0.92
N MET A 313 -27.86 -17.89 -1.10
CA MET A 313 -26.80 -17.28 -1.89
C MET A 313 -27.22 -17.05 -3.34
N ALA A 314 -27.86 -18.04 -3.98
CA ALA A 314 -28.35 -17.88 -5.33
C ALA A 314 -29.44 -16.80 -5.43
N GLU A 315 -30.38 -16.75 -4.47
CA GLU A 315 -31.43 -15.72 -4.41
C GLU A 315 -30.84 -14.30 -4.23
N ILE A 316 -29.84 -14.14 -3.34
CA ILE A 316 -29.11 -12.89 -3.15
C ILE A 316 -28.46 -12.46 -4.46
N LEU A 317 -27.70 -13.36 -5.10
CA LEU A 317 -26.96 -13.06 -6.32
C LEU A 317 -27.90 -12.74 -7.50
N GLU A 318 -28.99 -13.50 -7.67
CA GLU A 318 -30.04 -13.24 -8.66
C GLU A 318 -30.68 -11.85 -8.45
N TRP A 319 -30.86 -11.44 -7.19
CA TRP A 319 -31.42 -10.14 -6.86
C TRP A 319 -30.44 -8.98 -7.13
N ILE A 320 -29.25 -9.01 -6.51
CA ILE A 320 -28.28 -7.90 -6.57
C ILE A 320 -27.64 -7.75 -7.96
N ALA A 321 -27.73 -8.79 -8.81
CA ALA A 321 -27.37 -8.67 -10.22
C ALA A 321 -28.19 -7.59 -10.93
N HIS A 322 -29.36 -7.21 -10.41
CA HIS A 322 -30.27 -6.28 -11.06
C HIS A 322 -30.70 -5.11 -10.16
N ASN A 323 -31.04 -5.39 -8.91
CA ASN A 323 -31.80 -4.50 -8.05
C ASN A 323 -30.97 -3.90 -6.91
N PRO A 324 -31.38 -2.76 -6.32
CA PRO A 324 -30.84 -2.29 -5.05
C PRO A 324 -30.98 -3.36 -3.95
N PRO A 325 -30.01 -3.52 -3.04
CA PRO A 325 -30.10 -4.48 -1.95
C PRO A 325 -31.22 -4.09 -0.97
N ARG A 326 -31.87 -5.09 -0.39
CA ARG A 326 -32.99 -4.93 0.56
C ARG A 326 -32.58 -5.18 2.00
N THR A 327 -31.54 -5.98 2.18
CA THR A 327 -31.07 -6.48 3.49
C THR A 327 -29.59 -6.17 3.66
N PHE A 328 -29.10 -6.25 4.91
CA PHE A 328 -27.69 -6.15 5.24
C PHE A 328 -26.87 -7.21 4.48
N ARG A 329 -27.40 -8.43 4.39
CA ARG A 329 -26.72 -9.54 3.72
C ARG A 329 -26.55 -9.31 2.22
N GLU A 330 -27.57 -8.79 1.54
CA GLU A 330 -27.50 -8.40 0.13
C GLU A 330 -26.56 -7.22 -0.09
N ALA A 331 -26.62 -6.19 0.75
CA ALA A 331 -25.76 -5.01 0.65
C ALA A 331 -24.29 -5.37 0.86
N PHE A 332 -23.98 -6.22 1.83
CA PHE A 332 -22.62 -6.67 2.08
C PHE A 332 -22.08 -7.49 0.90
N GLN A 333 -22.87 -8.45 0.38
CA GLN A 333 -22.46 -9.19 -0.82
C GLN A 333 -22.23 -8.26 -2.02
N LEU A 334 -23.09 -7.25 -2.21
CA LEU A 334 -22.96 -6.31 -3.31
C LEU A 334 -21.67 -5.47 -3.23
N ILE A 335 -21.30 -4.96 -2.05
CA ILE A 335 -20.04 -4.21 -1.92
C ILE A 335 -18.82 -5.11 -2.16
N GLU A 336 -18.86 -6.38 -1.74
CA GLU A 336 -17.79 -7.35 -2.02
C GLU A 336 -17.64 -7.61 -3.52
N THR A 337 -18.76 -7.83 -4.20
CA THR A 337 -18.81 -7.97 -5.66
C THR A 337 -18.20 -6.74 -6.35
N ILE A 338 -18.63 -5.53 -5.98
CA ILE A 338 -18.15 -4.28 -6.58
C ILE A 338 -16.64 -4.11 -6.35
N HIS A 339 -16.17 -4.41 -5.14
CA HIS A 339 -14.76 -4.31 -4.78
C HIS A 339 -13.89 -5.20 -5.67
N LEU A 340 -14.29 -6.47 -5.81
CA LEU A 340 -13.58 -7.44 -6.66
C LEU A 340 -13.68 -7.10 -8.16
N SER A 341 -14.80 -6.53 -8.60
CA SER A 341 -14.96 -6.04 -9.99
C SER A 341 -13.95 -4.94 -10.31
N VAL A 342 -13.79 -3.94 -9.44
CA VAL A 342 -12.79 -2.88 -9.67
C VAL A 342 -11.38 -3.44 -9.67
N LEU A 343 -11.04 -4.30 -8.70
CA LEU A 343 -9.73 -4.97 -8.65
C LEU A 343 -9.44 -5.86 -9.86
N ASN A 344 -10.45 -6.28 -10.62
CA ASN A 344 -10.29 -7.07 -11.84
C ASN A 344 -10.20 -6.22 -13.10
N GLU A 345 -10.57 -4.94 -13.05
CA GLU A 345 -10.44 -4.08 -14.24
C GLU A 345 -8.97 -3.71 -14.49
N ASP A 346 -8.18 -3.49 -13.43
CA ASP A 346 -6.80 -2.97 -13.51
C ASP A 346 -5.85 -3.63 -12.51
N ALA A 347 -4.55 -3.38 -12.64
CA ALA A 347 -3.57 -3.78 -11.63
C ALA A 347 -3.64 -2.78 -10.48
N ILE A 348 -4.24 -3.20 -9.36
CA ILE A 348 -4.57 -2.31 -8.25
C ILE A 348 -4.04 -2.88 -6.94
N SER A 349 -3.41 -2.01 -6.17
CA SER A 349 -3.12 -2.20 -4.75
C SER A 349 -3.53 -0.94 -4.01
N GLY A 350 -4.10 -1.09 -2.82
CA GLY A 350 -4.61 0.03 -2.04
C GLY A 350 -5.96 0.55 -2.49
N LEU A 351 -6.81 -0.29 -3.09
CA LEU A 351 -8.22 0.03 -3.24
C LEU A 351 -8.90 -0.20 -1.90
N SER A 352 -9.16 0.87 -1.17
CA SER A 352 -9.74 0.77 0.16
C SER A 352 -11.26 0.72 0.07
N PRO A 353 -11.91 -0.24 0.76
CA PRO A 353 -13.35 -0.20 0.99
C PRO A 353 -13.80 1.07 1.72
N GLY A 354 -12.90 1.75 2.43
CA GLY A 354 -13.21 2.97 3.15
C GLY A 354 -14.04 2.67 4.40
N ARG A 355 -15.07 3.47 4.66
CA ARG A 355 -15.83 3.45 5.92
C ARG A 355 -17.02 2.50 5.86
N ILE A 356 -16.76 1.21 5.59
CA ILE A 356 -17.82 0.21 5.39
C ILE A 356 -18.78 0.08 6.57
N GLY A 357 -18.29 0.31 7.80
CA GLY A 357 -19.12 0.33 9.01
C GLY A 357 -20.15 1.46 9.03
N GLN A 358 -19.98 2.51 8.22
CA GLN A 358 -20.95 3.60 8.04
C GLN A 358 -21.77 3.42 6.76
N VAL A 359 -21.14 2.91 5.69
CA VAL A 359 -21.81 2.59 4.42
C VAL A 359 -22.90 1.53 4.61
N LEU A 360 -22.62 0.49 5.39
CA LEU A 360 -23.55 -0.62 5.63
C LEU A 360 -24.45 -0.41 6.86
N TYR A 361 -24.20 0.63 7.67
CA TYR A 361 -24.97 0.89 8.88
C TYR A 361 -26.48 1.02 8.63
N PRO A 362 -26.96 1.71 7.57
CA PRO A 362 -28.39 1.81 7.28
C PRO A 362 -29.08 0.45 7.16
N TYR A 363 -28.44 -0.51 6.49
CA TYR A 363 -28.97 -1.86 6.32
C TYR A 363 -28.87 -2.68 7.61
N PHE A 364 -27.77 -2.53 8.36
CA PHE A 364 -27.61 -3.16 9.67
C PHE A 364 -28.69 -2.70 10.66
N GLU A 365 -28.91 -1.39 10.79
CA GLU A 365 -29.95 -0.82 11.65
C GLU A 365 -31.32 -1.38 11.27
N GLN A 366 -31.67 -1.32 9.99
CA GLN A 366 -32.95 -1.80 9.47
C GLN A 366 -33.20 -3.29 9.78
N ASP A 367 -32.20 -4.14 9.59
CA ASP A 367 -32.33 -5.59 9.77
C ASP A 367 -32.34 -5.99 11.25
N MET A 368 -31.57 -5.28 12.09
CA MET A 368 -31.62 -5.43 13.54
C MET A 368 -32.99 -5.02 14.10
N GLU A 369 -33.54 -3.89 13.66
CA GLU A 369 -34.88 -3.42 14.06
C GLU A 369 -35.99 -4.38 13.63
N ALA A 370 -35.85 -4.99 12.45
CA ALA A 370 -36.82 -5.95 11.93
C ALA A 370 -36.63 -7.39 12.45
N GLY A 371 -35.59 -7.66 13.23
CA GLY A 371 -35.26 -9.00 13.71
C GLY A 371 -34.86 -9.99 12.59
N ARG A 372 -34.34 -9.48 11.46
CA ARG A 372 -33.88 -10.30 10.33
C ARG A 372 -32.46 -10.85 10.52
N ILE A 373 -31.66 -10.20 11.36
CA ILE A 373 -30.27 -10.57 11.64
C ILE A 373 -29.94 -10.31 13.10
N THR A 374 -28.93 -10.99 13.62
CA THR A 374 -28.37 -10.80 14.95
C THR A 374 -26.94 -10.24 14.90
N GLU A 375 -26.46 -9.66 16.00
CA GLU A 375 -25.07 -9.19 16.08
C GLU A 375 -24.05 -10.33 15.88
N ASP A 376 -24.40 -11.55 16.29
CA ASP A 376 -23.57 -12.76 16.14
C ASP A 376 -23.42 -13.15 14.66
N GLU A 377 -24.53 -13.15 13.90
CA GLU A 377 -24.50 -13.40 12.45
C GLU A 377 -23.73 -12.32 11.69
N VAL A 378 -23.84 -11.05 12.12
CA VAL A 378 -23.05 -9.95 11.54
C VAL A 378 -21.58 -10.10 11.86
N LEU A 379 -21.24 -10.52 13.09
CA LEU A 379 -19.86 -10.82 13.48
C LEU A 379 -19.27 -11.94 12.61
N GLU A 380 -20.01 -13.03 12.37
CA GLU A 380 -19.59 -14.11 11.46
C GLU A 380 -19.35 -13.59 10.03
N LEU A 381 -20.21 -12.72 9.50
CA LEU A 381 -20.04 -12.13 8.18
C LEU A 381 -18.79 -11.23 8.10
N LEU A 382 -18.54 -10.41 9.12
CA LEU A 382 -17.36 -9.56 9.20
C LEU A 382 -16.08 -10.39 9.35
N GLU A 383 -16.12 -11.50 10.07
CA GLU A 383 -15.02 -12.46 10.15
C GLU A 383 -14.72 -13.10 8.78
N LEU A 384 -15.76 -13.44 8.00
CA LEU A 384 -15.63 -13.94 6.63
C LEU A 384 -15.08 -12.87 5.67
N ASP A 385 -15.47 -11.60 5.83
CA ASP A 385 -14.91 -10.49 5.04
C ASP A 385 -13.39 -10.40 5.20
N ARG A 386 -12.85 -10.61 6.42
CA ARG A 386 -11.41 -10.67 6.65
C ARG A 386 -10.72 -11.75 5.81
N LEU A 387 -11.39 -12.88 5.64
CA LEU A 387 -10.91 -13.96 4.78
C LEU A 387 -10.95 -13.58 3.30
N VAL A 388 -12.06 -12.99 2.84
CA VAL A 388 -12.21 -12.51 1.45
C VAL A 388 -11.12 -11.50 1.13
N LYS A 389 -10.95 -10.45 1.95
CA LYS A 389 -9.92 -9.42 1.70
C LYS A 389 -8.50 -9.96 1.78
N SER A 390 -8.23 -10.91 2.68
CA SER A 390 -6.90 -11.54 2.78
C SER A 390 -6.57 -12.47 1.61
N SER A 391 -7.57 -12.86 0.84
CA SER A 391 -7.41 -13.72 -0.34
C SER A 391 -7.14 -12.93 -1.63
N ILE A 392 -7.19 -11.60 -1.57
CA ILE A 392 -6.93 -10.71 -2.70
C ILE A 392 -5.42 -10.61 -2.95
N ASP A 393 -4.96 -11.16 -4.07
CA ASP A 393 -3.60 -10.96 -4.58
C ASP A 393 -3.56 -10.00 -5.80
N CYS A 394 -2.52 -9.16 -5.84
CA CYS A 394 -2.22 -8.25 -6.95
C CYS A 394 -1.11 -8.85 -7.83
N PHE A 395 -1.37 -9.13 -9.10
CA PHE A 395 -0.38 -9.65 -10.04
C PHE A 395 0.42 -8.50 -10.66
N ALA A 396 1.68 -8.32 -10.23
CA ALA A 396 2.62 -7.33 -10.76
C ALA A 396 4.08 -7.85 -10.60
N SER A 397 5.07 -7.04 -11.01
CA SER A 397 6.50 -7.39 -10.94
C SER A 397 7.00 -7.62 -9.52
N MET A 398 8.11 -8.36 -9.36
CA MET A 398 8.66 -8.70 -8.04
C MET A 398 9.08 -7.46 -7.25
N GLY A 399 9.60 -6.43 -7.93
CA GLY A 399 9.94 -5.14 -7.37
C GLY A 399 8.76 -4.48 -6.66
N VAL A 400 7.55 -4.70 -7.15
CA VAL A 400 6.33 -4.14 -6.58
C VAL A 400 5.72 -5.11 -5.57
N VAL A 401 5.37 -6.32 -5.98
CA VAL A 401 4.66 -7.24 -5.08
C VAL A 401 5.54 -7.68 -3.90
N GLY A 402 6.86 -7.75 -4.08
CA GLY A 402 7.83 -8.06 -3.04
C GLY A 402 8.43 -6.81 -2.42
N GLY A 403 9.10 -5.99 -3.24
CA GLY A 403 9.88 -4.82 -2.79
C GLY A 403 9.06 -3.65 -2.24
N VAL A 404 7.78 -3.55 -2.59
CA VAL A 404 6.87 -2.54 -2.05
C VAL A 404 5.85 -3.21 -1.14
N LEU A 405 5.03 -4.11 -1.69
CA LEU A 405 3.79 -4.57 -1.06
C LEU A 405 3.97 -5.71 -0.04
N SER A 406 5.08 -6.47 -0.11
CA SER A 406 5.23 -7.76 0.58
C SER A 406 3.99 -8.67 0.46
N GLY A 407 3.35 -8.66 -0.70
CA GLY A 407 2.15 -9.43 -1.02
C GLY A 407 0.83 -8.91 -0.42
N ASN A 408 0.83 -7.85 0.40
CA ASN A 408 -0.41 -7.24 0.88
C ASN A 408 -1.04 -6.37 -0.22
N THR A 409 -2.37 -6.25 -0.26
CA THR A 409 -3.09 -5.49 -1.28
C THR A 409 -3.83 -4.26 -0.74
N PHE A 410 -3.62 -3.93 0.54
CA PHE A 410 -3.99 -2.67 1.19
C PHE A 410 -5.47 -2.31 1.07
N ASN A 411 -6.34 -3.32 1.21
CA ASN A 411 -7.79 -3.11 1.26
C ASN A 411 -8.19 -2.54 2.63
N THR A 412 -7.87 -1.27 2.89
CA THR A 412 -8.01 -0.66 4.21
C THR A 412 -9.45 -0.27 4.53
N VAL A 413 -9.93 -0.73 5.68
CA VAL A 413 -11.20 -0.30 6.26
C VAL A 413 -10.94 0.82 7.24
N SER A 414 -11.55 1.98 7.01
CA SER A 414 -11.49 3.12 7.93
C SER A 414 -12.68 3.08 8.89
N ILE A 415 -12.46 3.37 10.17
CA ILE A 415 -13.49 3.40 11.22
C ILE A 415 -13.37 4.66 12.08
N GLY A 416 -14.43 5.03 12.79
CA GLY A 416 -14.47 6.24 13.59
C GLY A 416 -14.55 7.52 12.73
N GLY A 417 -13.77 8.53 13.11
CA GLY A 417 -13.82 9.86 12.51
C GLY A 417 -15.13 10.59 12.83
N LEU A 418 -15.46 11.55 11.97
CA LEU A 418 -16.64 12.40 12.12
C LEU A 418 -17.69 12.12 11.05
N ASP A 419 -18.96 12.27 11.42
CA ASP A 419 -20.07 12.25 10.47
C ASP A 419 -20.15 13.57 9.70
N LYS A 420 -21.12 13.65 8.77
CA LYS A 420 -21.38 14.86 7.98
C LYS A 420 -21.54 16.11 8.85
N ASP A 421 -22.22 15.99 9.99
CA ASP A 421 -22.52 17.07 10.93
C ASP A 421 -21.35 17.39 11.89
N GLY A 422 -20.26 16.62 11.83
CA GLY A 422 -19.09 16.80 12.70
C GLY A 422 -19.23 16.17 14.09
N ARG A 423 -20.16 15.23 14.29
CA ARG A 423 -20.27 14.38 15.48
C ARG A 423 -19.42 13.12 15.30
N ALA A 424 -19.14 12.38 16.38
CA ALA A 424 -18.45 11.10 16.25
C ALA A 424 -19.26 10.13 15.39
N ALA A 425 -18.65 9.55 14.36
CA ALA A 425 -19.32 8.64 13.43
C ALA A 425 -19.37 7.18 13.91
N THR A 426 -18.80 6.90 15.09
CA THR A 426 -18.78 5.56 15.68
C THR A 426 -20.18 5.02 15.86
N ASN A 427 -20.37 3.77 15.45
CA ASN A 427 -21.66 3.09 15.51
C ASN A 427 -21.47 1.61 15.86
N LYS A 428 -22.56 0.90 16.19
CA LYS A 428 -22.50 -0.50 16.63
C LYS A 428 -21.82 -1.43 15.63
N LEU A 429 -21.96 -1.20 14.33
CA LEU A 429 -21.33 -2.03 13.31
C LEU A 429 -19.80 -1.87 13.33
N GLU A 430 -19.27 -0.67 13.60
CA GLU A 430 -17.83 -0.46 13.76
C GLU A 430 -17.25 -1.15 15.00
N TYR A 431 -18.02 -1.30 16.09
CA TYR A 431 -17.61 -2.15 17.21
C TYR A 431 -17.51 -3.63 16.79
N LEU A 432 -18.45 -4.11 15.97
CA LEU A 432 -18.40 -5.48 15.43
C LEU A 432 -17.23 -5.66 14.45
N VAL A 433 -16.87 -4.64 13.67
CA VAL A 433 -15.67 -4.65 12.81
C VAL A 433 -14.40 -4.88 13.66
N LEU A 434 -14.26 -4.16 14.78
CA LEU A 434 -13.14 -4.36 15.71
C LEU A 434 -13.18 -5.75 16.37
N ARG A 435 -14.35 -6.23 16.79
CA ARG A 435 -14.49 -7.58 17.37
C ARG A 435 -14.11 -8.68 16.39
N ALA A 436 -14.57 -8.58 15.13
CA ALA A 436 -14.19 -9.50 14.06
C ALA A 436 -12.68 -9.51 13.81
N ALA A 437 -12.04 -8.34 13.96
CA ALA A 437 -10.59 -8.20 13.83
C ALA A 437 -9.83 -8.89 14.97
N ALA A 438 -10.40 -8.93 16.18
CA ALA A 438 -9.83 -9.65 17.31
C ALA A 438 -10.08 -11.17 17.24
N SER A 439 -11.26 -11.62 16.82
CA SER A 439 -11.62 -13.04 16.74
C SER A 439 -11.04 -13.73 15.49
N ASN A 440 -10.99 -13.04 14.35
CA ASN A 440 -10.35 -13.54 13.13
C ASN A 440 -9.19 -12.64 12.70
N ALA A 441 -8.11 -12.65 13.47
CA ALA A 441 -6.90 -11.95 13.11
C ALA A 441 -6.34 -12.49 11.78
N MET A 442 -6.36 -11.63 10.75
CA MET A 442 -5.91 -11.88 9.37
C MET A 442 -5.18 -10.65 8.81
N PRO A 443 -4.30 -10.78 7.79
CA PRO A 443 -3.55 -9.64 7.22
C PRO A 443 -4.43 -8.51 6.69
N GLN A 444 -5.63 -8.81 6.21
CA GLN A 444 -6.56 -7.87 5.62
C GLN A 444 -8.02 -8.12 6.06
N PRO A 445 -8.91 -7.10 5.96
CA PRO A 445 -8.56 -5.70 5.77
C PRO A 445 -7.76 -5.20 6.98
N THR A 446 -6.73 -4.37 6.73
CA THR A 446 -6.16 -3.57 7.82
C THR A 446 -7.19 -2.52 8.24
N ILE A 447 -7.11 -2.06 9.49
CA ILE A 447 -8.04 -1.09 10.03
C ILE A 447 -7.32 0.23 10.29
N ALA A 448 -7.90 1.32 9.78
CA ALA A 448 -7.47 2.69 10.00
C ALA A 448 -8.51 3.40 10.91
N LEU A 449 -8.15 3.68 12.16
CA LEU A 449 -9.01 4.42 13.08
C LEU A 449 -8.75 5.91 12.89
N LEU A 450 -9.74 6.62 12.37
CA LEU A 450 -9.70 8.07 12.14
C LEU A 450 -9.93 8.77 13.49
N TYR A 451 -8.84 9.00 14.24
CA TYR A 451 -8.85 9.56 15.58
C TYR A 451 -9.41 10.99 15.60
N ASP A 452 -10.32 11.25 16.53
CA ASP A 452 -10.79 12.57 16.91
C ASP A 452 -11.07 12.56 18.42
N GLU A 453 -10.93 13.71 19.10
CA GLU A 453 -11.22 13.82 20.53
C GLU A 453 -12.68 13.51 20.89
N LYS A 454 -13.59 13.55 19.91
CA LYS A 454 -15.01 13.21 20.10
C LYS A 454 -15.29 11.71 20.16
N LEU A 455 -14.34 10.86 19.78
CA LEU A 455 -14.56 9.41 19.77
C LEU A 455 -14.79 8.85 21.19
N PRO A 456 -15.72 7.91 21.37
CA PRO A 456 -15.98 7.30 22.68
C PRO A 456 -14.75 6.58 23.25
N GLU A 457 -14.56 6.67 24.58
CA GLU A 457 -13.46 6.04 25.30
C GLU A 457 -13.47 4.51 25.13
N ASP A 458 -14.63 3.88 25.24
CA ASP A 458 -14.81 2.43 25.12
C ASP A 458 -14.47 1.90 23.73
N PHE A 459 -14.73 2.68 22.67
CA PHE A 459 -14.29 2.37 21.31
C PHE A 459 -12.75 2.36 21.20
N LEU A 460 -12.09 3.36 21.78
CA LEU A 460 -10.63 3.45 21.79
C LEU A 460 -10.00 2.36 22.66
N MET A 461 -10.61 2.00 23.78
CA MET A 461 -10.17 0.87 24.60
C MET A 461 -10.28 -0.46 23.85
N LEU A 462 -11.38 -0.70 23.12
CA LEU A 462 -11.52 -1.87 22.24
C LEU A 462 -10.45 -1.89 21.14
N ALA A 463 -10.13 -0.75 20.55
CA ALA A 463 -9.04 -0.64 19.57
C ALA A 463 -7.68 -1.08 20.15
N ALA A 464 -7.37 -0.70 21.40
CA ALA A 464 -6.17 -1.16 22.10
C ALA A 464 -6.17 -2.67 22.34
N ASP A 465 -7.31 -3.26 22.71
CA ASP A 465 -7.42 -4.71 22.91
C ASP A 465 -7.23 -5.49 21.59
N VAL A 466 -7.72 -4.96 20.46
CA VAL A 466 -7.46 -5.54 19.13
C VAL A 466 -5.96 -5.47 18.82
N ILE A 467 -5.28 -4.36 19.08
CA ILE A 467 -3.83 -4.23 18.86
C ILE A 467 -3.05 -5.26 19.69
N LYS A 468 -3.50 -5.55 20.92
CA LYS A 468 -2.91 -6.55 21.82
C LYS A 468 -3.08 -8.00 21.38
N THR A 469 -3.92 -8.29 20.38
CA THR A 469 -3.91 -9.58 19.66
C THR A 469 -2.65 -9.76 18.79
N GLY A 470 -1.85 -8.69 18.66
CA GLY A 470 -0.68 -8.59 17.81
C GLY A 470 -1.02 -8.60 16.31
N ALA A 471 -2.26 -8.28 15.97
CA ALA A 471 -2.69 -8.10 14.59
C ALA A 471 -2.14 -6.81 13.97
N GLY A 472 -1.60 -5.88 14.78
CA GLY A 472 -0.96 -4.66 14.30
C GLY A 472 -1.91 -3.55 13.82
N TYR A 473 -3.21 -3.82 13.82
CA TYR A 473 -4.28 -2.85 13.59
C TYR A 473 -5.24 -2.83 14.80
N PRO A 474 -6.10 -1.81 14.95
CA PRO A 474 -6.13 -0.59 14.15
C PRO A 474 -4.84 0.25 14.25
N ALA A 475 -4.45 0.86 13.14
CA ALA A 475 -3.56 2.02 13.16
C ALA A 475 -4.38 3.28 13.44
N PHE A 476 -3.77 4.31 14.01
CA PHE A 476 -4.46 5.57 14.30
C PHE A 476 -4.03 6.64 13.31
N MET A 477 -4.99 7.38 12.76
CA MET A 477 -4.77 8.51 11.84
C MET A 477 -5.48 9.76 12.38
N ASN A 478 -4.85 10.93 12.27
CA ASN A 478 -5.29 12.16 12.93
C ASN A 478 -6.29 12.94 12.07
N THR A 479 -7.57 13.00 12.50
CA THR A 479 -8.65 13.65 11.75
C THR A 479 -8.42 15.16 11.55
N PRO A 480 -8.09 15.96 12.57
CA PRO A 480 -7.74 17.38 12.39
C PRO A 480 -6.64 17.63 11.34
N VAL A 481 -5.56 16.82 11.35
CA VAL A 481 -4.45 16.97 10.40
C VAL A 481 -4.89 16.62 8.98
N ALA A 482 -5.56 15.48 8.81
CA ALA A 482 -6.10 15.06 7.51
C ALA A 482 -7.07 16.09 6.94
N HIS A 483 -7.95 16.62 7.78
CA HIS A 483 -8.92 17.65 7.41
C HIS A 483 -8.21 18.93 6.91
N SER A 484 -7.19 19.41 7.62
CA SER A 484 -6.40 20.57 7.17
C SER A 484 -5.66 20.31 5.85
N PHE A 485 -5.08 19.13 5.66
CA PHE A 485 -4.48 18.72 4.37
C PHE A 485 -5.53 18.77 3.24
N LEU A 486 -6.69 18.14 3.43
CA LEU A 486 -7.74 18.05 2.42
C LEU A 486 -8.29 19.42 2.03
N MET A 487 -8.54 20.29 3.02
CA MET A 487 -9.02 21.65 2.77
C MET A 487 -7.99 22.48 2.00
N LYS A 488 -6.70 22.32 2.31
CA LYS A 488 -5.61 23.01 1.59
C LYS A 488 -5.47 22.50 0.15
N GLN A 489 -5.43 21.18 -0.03
CA GLN A 489 -5.14 20.55 -1.33
C GLN A 489 -6.33 20.62 -2.28
N TYR A 490 -7.53 20.30 -1.79
CA TYR A 490 -8.73 20.17 -2.62
C TYR A 490 -9.68 21.37 -2.51
N GLY A 491 -9.35 22.38 -1.70
CA GLY A 491 -10.08 23.65 -1.63
C GLY A 491 -10.24 24.35 -2.99
N PRO A 492 -9.20 24.41 -3.86
CA PRO A 492 -9.32 24.94 -5.21
C PRO A 492 -10.32 24.18 -6.11
N GLU A 493 -10.57 22.90 -5.81
CA GLU A 493 -11.54 22.05 -6.49
C GLU A 493 -12.92 22.06 -5.79
N GLY A 494 -13.11 22.91 -4.79
CA GLY A 494 -14.39 23.11 -4.12
C GLY A 494 -14.63 22.27 -2.87
N MET A 495 -13.59 21.62 -2.31
CA MET A 495 -13.70 20.89 -1.05
C MET A 495 -14.29 21.77 0.07
N THR A 496 -15.34 21.27 0.70
CA THR A 496 -16.00 21.94 1.84
C THR A 496 -15.64 21.29 3.17
N GLU A 497 -15.84 22.02 4.27
CA GLU A 497 -15.71 21.52 5.64
C GLU A 497 -16.50 20.22 5.90
N GLU A 498 -17.68 20.15 5.29
CA GLU A 498 -18.57 18.99 5.37
C GLU A 498 -17.99 17.79 4.62
N GLU A 499 -17.59 17.98 3.36
CA GLU A 499 -17.00 16.92 2.52
C GLU A 499 -15.68 16.41 3.05
N ALA A 500 -14.82 17.28 3.60
CA ALA A 500 -13.55 16.89 4.18
C ALA A 500 -13.71 15.89 5.33
N ARG A 501 -14.88 15.83 6.00
CA ARG A 501 -15.19 14.84 7.04
C ARG A 501 -15.47 13.44 6.48
N ALA A 502 -15.81 13.32 5.20
CA ALA A 502 -16.09 12.03 4.57
C ALA A 502 -14.83 11.19 4.35
N TRP A 503 -13.64 11.80 4.46
CA TRP A 503 -12.36 11.20 4.13
C TRP A 503 -12.12 9.83 4.73
N ALA A 504 -11.23 9.09 4.09
CA ALA A 504 -10.76 7.81 4.54
C ALA A 504 -9.34 7.58 3.99
N ILE A 505 -8.70 6.52 4.48
CA ILE A 505 -7.39 6.10 3.99
C ILE A 505 -7.58 5.24 2.75
N GLY A 506 -6.96 5.65 1.65
CA GLY A 506 -6.90 4.91 0.40
C GLY A 506 -5.55 4.22 0.26
N GLY A 507 -5.46 2.96 0.62
CA GLY A 507 -4.20 2.23 0.63
C GLY A 507 -3.68 2.10 2.04
N CYS A 508 -2.41 2.37 2.26
CA CYS A 508 -1.80 2.20 3.57
C CYS A 508 -2.09 3.40 4.50
N LEU A 509 -1.86 4.61 4.01
CA LEU A 509 -1.91 5.89 4.75
C LEU A 509 -2.34 7.07 3.87
N GLU A 510 -2.63 6.84 2.59
CA GLU A 510 -2.85 7.90 1.62
C GLU A 510 -4.24 8.51 1.84
N THR A 511 -4.24 9.68 2.48
CA THR A 511 -5.41 10.49 2.79
C THR A 511 -6.18 10.77 1.50
N SER A 512 -7.34 10.13 1.35
CA SER A 512 -8.13 10.18 0.13
C SER A 512 -9.35 11.07 0.29
N ALA A 513 -9.53 11.98 -0.67
CA ALA A 513 -10.72 12.81 -0.77
C ALA A 513 -11.96 11.93 -1.02
N CYS A 514 -12.97 12.13 -0.18
CA CYS A 514 -14.25 11.42 -0.21
C CYS A 514 -15.38 12.45 -0.22
N CYS A 515 -16.61 11.99 -0.43
CA CYS A 515 -17.80 12.83 -0.34
C CYS A 515 -18.94 12.11 0.36
N TRP A 516 -19.95 12.86 0.78
CA TRP A 516 -21.20 12.33 1.33
C TRP A 516 -22.23 12.13 0.22
N LYS A 517 -22.95 11.01 0.25
CA LYS A 517 -24.07 10.74 -0.67
C LYS A 517 -25.32 10.30 0.10
N PRO A 518 -26.52 10.77 -0.28
CA PRO A 518 -27.77 10.44 0.39
C PRO A 518 -28.31 9.09 -0.11
N LEU A 519 -28.21 8.06 0.72
CA LEU A 519 -28.81 6.74 0.52
C LEU A 519 -30.23 6.73 1.09
N HIS A 520 -31.21 6.33 0.29
CA HIS A 520 -32.60 6.21 0.71
C HIS A 520 -32.95 4.76 1.01
N LEU A 521 -33.32 4.49 2.26
CA LEU A 521 -33.66 3.14 2.70
C LEU A 521 -34.76 3.18 3.75
N ASN A 522 -35.84 2.43 3.54
CA ASN A 522 -36.98 2.32 4.46
C ASN A 522 -37.56 3.69 4.87
N ASP A 523 -37.84 4.54 3.88
CA ASP A 523 -38.36 5.92 4.05
C ASP A 523 -37.48 6.86 4.90
N LYS A 524 -36.22 6.46 5.16
CA LYS A 524 -35.20 7.29 5.82
C LYS A 524 -34.12 7.68 4.79
N GLU A 525 -33.53 8.86 4.98
CA GLU A 525 -32.35 9.32 4.26
C GLU A 525 -31.12 9.18 5.16
N TYR A 526 -30.08 8.52 4.67
CA TYR A 526 -28.80 8.34 5.35
C TYR A 526 -27.68 8.97 4.53
N TRP A 527 -26.76 9.68 5.18
CA TRP A 527 -25.59 10.23 4.50
C TRP A 527 -24.40 9.29 4.67
N ILE A 528 -24.08 8.55 3.62
CA ILE A 528 -22.96 7.59 3.63
C ILE A 528 -21.72 8.19 2.95
N PRO A 529 -20.52 7.90 3.47
CA PRO A 529 -19.27 8.37 2.86
C PRO A 529 -18.85 7.44 1.71
N GLY A 530 -18.08 7.98 0.77
CA GLY A 530 -17.40 7.17 -0.26
C GLY A 530 -16.37 7.98 -1.00
N GLY A 531 -15.40 7.31 -1.63
CA GLY A 531 -14.33 7.99 -2.36
C GLY A 531 -14.83 8.94 -3.44
N ALA A 532 -14.08 10.00 -3.67
CA ALA A 532 -14.38 11.03 -4.67
C ALA A 532 -13.12 11.55 -5.40
N GLY A 533 -11.94 11.17 -4.93
CA GLY A 533 -10.66 11.48 -5.56
C GLY A 533 -10.19 10.43 -6.56
N GLN A 534 -9.31 10.87 -7.46
CA GLN A 534 -8.40 10.05 -8.27
C GLN A 534 -7.44 9.24 -7.37
N PRO A 535 -6.68 8.26 -7.92
CA PRO A 535 -5.56 7.63 -7.22
C PRO A 535 -4.68 8.65 -6.49
N THR A 536 -4.40 8.41 -5.20
CA THR A 536 -3.74 9.39 -4.31
C THR A 536 -2.29 9.03 -3.96
N SER A 537 -1.71 8.04 -4.64
CA SER A 537 -0.25 7.76 -4.65
C SER A 537 0.23 7.30 -6.01
N VAL A 538 0.30 8.29 -6.90
CA VAL A 538 0.72 8.20 -8.30
C VAL A 538 1.45 9.49 -8.67
N GLY A 539 2.35 9.43 -9.66
CA GLY A 539 3.20 10.55 -10.02
C GLY A 539 4.67 10.17 -9.87
N VAL A 540 5.38 10.83 -8.96
CA VAL A 540 6.77 10.50 -8.65
C VAL A 540 6.79 9.48 -7.50
N HIS A 541 7.07 8.23 -7.82
CA HIS A 541 7.19 7.18 -6.81
C HIS A 541 8.45 7.33 -5.94
N PHE A 542 8.52 6.52 -4.88
CA PHE A 542 9.55 6.55 -3.84
C PHE A 542 10.93 6.96 -4.37
N VAL A 543 11.37 8.17 -4.02
CA VAL A 543 12.71 8.67 -4.28
C VAL A 543 13.59 8.43 -3.06
N SER A 544 14.66 7.68 -3.24
CA SER A 544 15.61 7.29 -2.20
C SER A 544 16.49 8.48 -1.79
N MET A 545 16.12 9.15 -0.68
CA MET A 545 16.89 10.27 -0.16
C MET A 545 18.35 9.89 0.19
N PRO A 546 18.62 8.73 0.85
CA PRO A 546 20.00 8.36 1.15
C PRO A 546 20.84 8.11 -0.11
N LYS A 547 20.22 7.58 -1.18
CA LYS A 547 20.91 7.38 -2.46
C LYS A 547 21.18 8.69 -3.18
N VAL A 548 20.25 9.65 -3.14
CA VAL A 548 20.50 11.00 -3.66
C VAL A 548 21.65 11.67 -2.91
N LEU A 549 21.73 11.51 -1.58
CA LEU A 549 22.86 12.01 -0.79
C LEU A 549 24.18 11.32 -1.14
N GLU A 550 24.19 10.00 -1.36
CA GLU A 550 25.35 9.27 -1.90
C GLU A 550 25.80 9.91 -3.22
N LEU A 551 24.89 10.11 -4.16
CA LEU A 551 25.21 10.71 -5.46
C LEU A 551 25.73 12.14 -5.32
N THR A 552 25.21 12.93 -4.38
CA THR A 552 25.75 14.26 -4.05
C THR A 552 27.20 14.18 -3.58
N LEU A 553 27.56 13.25 -2.70
CA LEU A 553 28.92 13.11 -2.16
C LEU A 553 29.93 12.63 -3.21
N TRP A 554 29.47 11.89 -4.21
CA TRP A 554 30.28 11.32 -5.30
C TRP A 554 30.02 11.97 -6.67
N ASN A 555 29.58 13.22 -6.71
CA ASN A 555 29.53 14.00 -7.95
C ASN A 555 28.67 13.33 -9.05
N GLY A 556 27.53 12.78 -8.64
CA GLY A 556 26.55 12.09 -9.48
C GLY A 556 26.88 10.62 -9.79
N LEU A 557 27.98 10.08 -9.27
CA LEU A 557 28.44 8.71 -9.53
C LEU A 557 27.96 7.73 -8.44
N ASP A 558 27.17 6.73 -8.84
CA ASP A 558 26.76 5.63 -7.96
C ASP A 558 27.99 4.79 -7.59
N GLN A 559 28.27 4.62 -6.30
CA GLN A 559 29.45 3.87 -5.87
C GLN A 559 29.26 2.35 -5.90
N ARG A 560 28.02 1.86 -5.91
CA ARG A 560 27.71 0.43 -6.05
C ARG A 560 27.94 -0.03 -7.48
N THR A 561 27.37 0.67 -8.45
CA THR A 561 27.37 0.27 -9.87
C THR A 561 28.49 0.90 -10.69
N LYS A 562 29.07 2.01 -10.19
CA LYS A 562 30.01 2.87 -10.92
C LYS A 562 29.40 3.56 -12.14
N GLU A 563 28.08 3.66 -12.19
CA GLU A 563 27.38 4.42 -13.23
C GLU A 563 27.22 5.90 -12.85
N GLN A 564 27.36 6.77 -13.86
CA GLN A 564 27.11 8.20 -13.70
C GLN A 564 25.60 8.45 -13.81
N VAL A 565 24.92 8.61 -12.67
CA VAL A 565 23.46 8.79 -12.62
C VAL A 565 23.08 10.21 -13.04
N PHE A 566 23.63 11.19 -12.34
CA PHE A 566 23.44 12.62 -12.65
C PHE A 566 24.67 13.19 -13.31
N ALA A 567 24.52 14.28 -14.06
CA ALA A 567 25.69 15.04 -14.52
C ALA A 567 26.55 15.46 -13.31
N PRO A 568 27.90 15.35 -13.40
CA PRO A 568 28.79 15.81 -12.35
C PRO A 568 28.54 17.28 -12.01
N HIS A 569 28.23 17.59 -10.75
CA HIS A 569 27.98 18.96 -10.31
C HIS A 569 29.24 19.84 -10.34
N GLY A 570 30.44 19.26 -10.25
CA GLY A 570 31.71 19.98 -10.30
C GLY A 570 31.98 20.92 -9.11
N ARG A 571 31.00 21.10 -8.22
CA ARG A 571 31.12 21.86 -6.97
C ARG A 571 32.13 21.23 -6.02
N LYS A 572 32.92 22.08 -5.37
CA LYS A 572 33.73 21.72 -4.21
C LYS A 572 32.84 21.71 -2.96
N LEU A 573 32.72 20.55 -2.32
CA LEU A 573 31.88 20.36 -1.13
C LEU A 573 32.64 20.77 0.15
N ASP A 574 32.92 22.06 0.30
CA ASP A 574 33.72 22.61 1.41
C ASP A 574 32.91 23.18 2.59
N SER A 575 31.58 23.10 2.52
CA SER A 575 30.67 23.42 3.62
C SER A 575 29.47 22.48 3.65
N TYR A 576 28.81 22.38 4.81
CA TYR A 576 27.53 21.68 4.96
C TYR A 576 26.46 22.25 4.02
N ASP A 577 26.37 23.57 3.92
CA ASP A 577 25.39 24.26 3.07
C ASP A 577 25.60 23.91 1.59
N THR A 578 26.84 23.79 1.14
CA THR A 578 27.14 23.35 -0.24
C THR A 578 26.64 21.93 -0.52
N ILE A 579 26.75 21.02 0.46
CA ILE A 579 26.21 19.65 0.34
C ILE A 579 24.69 19.69 0.33
N TRP A 580 24.08 20.42 1.27
CA TRP A 580 22.63 20.57 1.36
C TRP A 580 22.02 21.13 0.07
N ASP A 581 22.61 22.20 -0.46
CA ASP A 581 22.17 22.81 -1.72
C ASP A 581 22.34 21.87 -2.91
N GLN A 582 23.44 21.11 -2.97
CA GLN A 582 23.63 20.15 -4.06
C GLN A 582 22.73 18.92 -3.94
N PHE A 583 22.41 18.47 -2.72
CA PHE A 583 21.43 17.43 -2.46
C PHE A 583 20.05 17.83 -2.97
N LYS A 584 19.57 19.03 -2.62
CA LYS A 584 18.31 19.58 -3.14
C LYS A 584 18.29 19.64 -4.67
N LEU A 585 19.38 20.01 -5.33
CA LEU A 585 19.43 20.08 -6.79
C LEU A 585 19.33 18.71 -7.47
N TYR A 586 19.97 17.67 -6.92
CA TYR A 586 19.82 16.31 -7.44
C TYR A 586 18.45 15.70 -7.11
N TRP A 587 17.91 15.98 -5.93
CA TRP A 587 16.53 15.66 -5.58
C TRP A 587 15.56 16.26 -6.59
N GLN A 588 15.67 17.57 -6.83
CA GLN A 588 14.80 18.28 -7.76
C GLN A 588 14.95 17.77 -9.18
N LYS A 589 16.17 17.42 -9.60
CA LYS A 589 16.41 16.83 -10.92
C LYS A 589 15.75 15.46 -11.07
N ALA A 590 15.78 14.64 -10.02
CA ALA A 590 15.10 13.35 -10.01
C ALA A 590 13.59 13.53 -10.12
N CYS A 591 13.00 14.38 -9.28
CA CYS A 591 11.56 14.61 -9.27
C CYS A 591 11.08 15.23 -10.59
N ASP A 592 11.80 16.18 -11.18
CA ASP A 592 11.45 16.82 -12.46
C ASP A 592 11.37 15.81 -13.60
N VAL A 593 12.42 15.01 -13.83
CA VAL A 593 12.43 14.04 -14.93
C VAL A 593 11.42 12.91 -14.69
N LEU A 594 11.24 12.48 -13.45
CA LEU A 594 10.26 11.46 -13.09
C LEU A 594 8.83 11.99 -13.25
N ALA A 595 8.53 13.23 -12.87
CA ALA A 595 7.20 13.80 -13.05
C ALA A 595 6.83 13.85 -14.53
N LEU A 596 7.74 14.33 -15.38
CA LEU A 596 7.53 14.42 -16.83
C LEU A 596 7.31 13.05 -17.47
N THR A 597 8.14 12.07 -17.14
CA THR A 597 8.05 10.71 -17.71
C THR A 597 6.84 9.94 -17.18
N ASN A 598 6.57 9.98 -15.88
CA ASN A 598 5.37 9.34 -15.31
C ASN A 598 4.07 9.99 -15.81
N ASN A 599 4.04 11.30 -16.07
CA ASN A 599 2.90 11.94 -16.72
C ASN A 599 2.62 11.34 -18.11
N VAL A 600 3.66 11.04 -18.90
CA VAL A 600 3.49 10.36 -20.20
C VAL A 600 2.91 8.96 -20.01
N GLN A 601 3.43 8.18 -19.05
CA GLN A 601 2.94 6.83 -18.78
C GLN A 601 1.45 6.83 -18.36
N HIS A 602 1.07 7.70 -17.42
CA HIS A 602 -0.32 7.84 -16.97
C HIS A 602 -1.23 8.39 -18.06
N ASP A 603 -0.73 9.27 -18.92
CA ASP A 603 -1.51 9.79 -20.05
C ASP A 603 -1.76 8.70 -21.11
N VAL A 604 -0.79 7.82 -21.35
CA VAL A 604 -0.96 6.62 -22.18
C VAL A 604 -1.98 5.67 -21.55
N TRP A 605 -1.88 5.41 -20.23
CA TRP A 605 -2.83 4.57 -19.49
C TRP A 605 -4.26 5.13 -19.62
N ARG A 606 -4.48 6.40 -19.28
CA ARG A 606 -5.84 6.97 -19.29
C ARG A 606 -6.44 7.03 -20.70
N LYS A 607 -5.62 7.07 -21.75
CA LYS A 607 -6.11 7.10 -23.15
C LYS A 607 -6.48 5.72 -23.67
N ASN A 608 -5.76 4.67 -23.26
CA ASN A 608 -5.89 3.33 -23.85
C ASN A 608 -6.50 2.29 -22.89
N ASN A 609 -6.45 2.53 -21.58
CA ASN A 609 -6.82 1.59 -20.54
C ASN A 609 -7.49 2.28 -19.33
N MET A 610 -8.32 3.31 -19.57
CA MET A 610 -9.05 3.97 -18.49
C MET A 610 -9.92 3.01 -17.68
N GLY A 611 -10.12 3.37 -16.41
CA GLY A 611 -11.13 2.72 -15.57
C GLY A 611 -12.54 3.06 -16.03
N VAL A 612 -13.40 2.05 -16.15
CA VAL A 612 -14.79 2.23 -16.65
C VAL A 612 -15.78 1.84 -15.57
N PHE A 613 -15.66 0.64 -15.02
CA PHE A 613 -16.54 0.20 -13.94
C PHE A 613 -16.24 0.98 -12.67
N HIS A 614 -14.97 1.24 -12.37
CA HIS A 614 -14.62 2.09 -11.23
C HIS A 614 -15.10 3.53 -11.42
N SER A 615 -14.94 4.09 -12.62
CA SER A 615 -15.34 5.47 -12.89
C SER A 615 -16.82 5.71 -12.66
N MET A 616 -17.72 4.80 -13.04
CA MET A 616 -19.15 4.98 -12.77
C MET A 616 -19.49 5.04 -11.27
N LEU A 617 -18.63 4.48 -10.41
CA LEU A 617 -18.81 4.50 -8.97
C LEU A 617 -18.40 5.84 -8.36
N LYS A 618 -17.46 6.54 -8.98
CA LYS A 618 -16.85 7.74 -8.41
C LYS A 618 -17.65 8.99 -8.79
N PRO A 619 -18.15 9.76 -7.81
CA PRO A 619 -18.72 11.07 -8.08
C PRO A 619 -17.63 12.00 -8.65
N ASP A 620 -17.90 12.79 -9.69
CA ASP A 620 -19.21 13.06 -10.32
C ASP A 620 -19.34 12.47 -11.74
N CYS A 621 -18.67 11.34 -12.03
CA CYS A 621 -18.60 10.77 -13.38
C CYS A 621 -19.96 10.56 -14.05
N LEU A 622 -20.92 9.98 -13.34
CA LEU A 622 -22.27 9.76 -13.89
C LEU A 622 -23.05 11.06 -14.09
N ALA A 623 -22.75 12.12 -13.34
CA ALA A 623 -23.44 13.40 -13.50
C ALA A 623 -22.88 14.20 -14.69
N THR A 624 -21.58 14.11 -14.94
CA THR A 624 -20.89 14.87 -15.99
C THR A 624 -20.78 14.10 -17.31
N GLY A 625 -20.83 12.76 -17.26
CA GLY A 625 -20.59 11.89 -18.40
C GLY A 625 -19.11 11.73 -18.74
N HIS A 626 -18.22 12.20 -17.89
CA HIS A 626 -16.77 12.05 -18.03
C HIS A 626 -16.27 10.96 -17.08
N LEU A 627 -15.34 10.12 -17.53
CA LEU A 627 -14.72 9.08 -16.70
C LEU A 627 -13.38 9.60 -16.13
N ILE A 628 -12.64 8.71 -15.44
CA ILE A 628 -11.33 9.03 -14.84
C ILE A 628 -10.35 9.73 -15.80
N ASN A 629 -10.35 9.36 -17.08
CA ASN A 629 -9.46 9.91 -18.09
C ASN A 629 -9.76 11.35 -18.51
N GLU A 630 -10.95 11.83 -18.21
CA GLU A 630 -11.49 13.15 -18.58
C GLU A 630 -11.85 13.99 -17.35
N LEU A 631 -11.16 13.77 -16.21
CA LEU A 631 -11.38 14.50 -14.96
C LEU A 631 -12.82 14.36 -14.43
N GLY A 632 -13.47 13.22 -14.67
CA GLY A 632 -14.84 13.00 -14.21
C GLY A 632 -14.99 12.89 -12.70
N TYR A 633 -13.90 12.66 -11.97
CA TYR A 633 -13.91 12.52 -10.52
C TYR A 633 -14.00 13.91 -9.90
N ARG A 634 -14.59 14.03 -8.71
CA ARG A 634 -14.78 15.34 -8.07
C ARG A 634 -13.46 16.02 -7.72
N TYR A 635 -12.46 15.25 -7.27
CA TYR A 635 -11.15 15.76 -6.89
C TYR A 635 -10.04 15.09 -7.70
N ASN A 636 -9.25 15.88 -8.43
CA ASN A 636 -8.26 15.41 -9.38
C ASN A 636 -6.84 15.91 -9.10
N ALA A 637 -6.65 16.85 -8.16
CA ALA A 637 -5.34 17.28 -7.69
C ALA A 637 -4.70 16.25 -6.75
N THR A 638 -4.56 14.99 -7.19
CA THR A 638 -4.19 13.83 -6.36
C THR A 638 -2.78 13.28 -6.57
N TYR A 639 -2.04 13.77 -7.57
CA TYR A 639 -0.69 13.28 -7.85
C TYR A 639 0.31 13.80 -6.82
N ASN A 640 1.32 12.98 -6.51
CA ASN A 640 2.24 13.25 -5.41
C ASN A 640 3.70 12.90 -5.73
N VAL A 641 4.57 13.26 -4.78
CA VAL A 641 5.98 12.89 -4.74
C VAL A 641 6.21 12.07 -3.47
N GLU A 642 6.66 10.83 -3.64
CA GLU A 642 6.92 9.91 -2.54
C GLU A 642 8.39 9.98 -2.10
N SER A 643 8.63 10.24 -0.81
CA SER A 643 9.98 10.17 -0.22
C SER A 643 10.24 8.81 0.43
N ALA A 644 11.50 8.36 0.42
CA ALA A 644 11.93 7.15 1.12
C ALA A 644 13.29 7.33 1.81
N GLY A 645 13.42 6.75 3.01
CA GLY A 645 14.66 6.79 3.79
C GLY A 645 14.94 8.14 4.45
N THR A 646 13.88 8.90 4.79
CA THR A 646 13.98 10.25 5.39
C THR A 646 14.93 10.26 6.57
N ILE A 647 14.68 9.44 7.59
CA ILE A 647 15.46 9.48 8.84
C ILE A 647 16.91 9.02 8.66
N THR A 648 17.18 8.07 7.77
CA THR A 648 18.57 7.69 7.42
C THR A 648 19.33 8.87 6.81
N THR A 649 18.67 9.69 5.98
CA THR A 649 19.26 10.91 5.42
C THR A 649 19.47 11.99 6.48
N ILE A 650 18.47 12.27 7.33
CA ILE A 650 18.58 13.27 8.40
C ILE A 650 19.73 12.93 9.35
N ASN A 651 19.81 11.67 9.80
CA ASN A 651 20.91 11.21 10.65
C ASN A 651 22.27 11.32 9.95
N SER A 652 22.33 11.08 8.64
CA SER A 652 23.57 11.19 7.86
C SER A 652 24.03 12.64 7.72
N LEU A 653 23.11 13.55 7.46
CA LEU A 653 23.38 15.00 7.41
C LEU A 653 23.83 15.52 8.77
N ALA A 654 23.21 15.07 9.88
CA ALA A 654 23.63 15.41 11.23
C ALA A 654 25.08 14.97 11.52
N ALA A 655 25.44 13.75 11.12
CA ALA A 655 26.80 13.23 11.28
C ALA A 655 27.82 14.00 10.42
N ILE A 656 27.49 14.30 9.16
CA ILE A 656 28.35 15.09 8.26
C ILE A 656 28.58 16.49 8.84
N LYS A 657 27.50 17.20 9.23
CA LYS A 657 27.55 18.55 9.79
C LYS A 657 28.46 18.61 11.01
N LYS A 658 28.24 17.69 11.96
CA LYS A 658 28.98 17.65 13.22
C LYS A 658 30.44 17.24 13.04
N LEU A 659 30.69 16.09 12.41
CA LEU A 659 32.02 15.47 12.40
C LEU A 659 32.96 16.10 11.37
N VAL A 660 32.44 16.51 10.21
CA VAL A 660 33.27 17.05 9.12
C VAL A 660 33.45 18.56 9.23
N PHE A 661 32.37 19.31 9.48
CA PHE A 661 32.40 20.77 9.34
C PHE A 661 32.51 21.53 10.68
N GLU A 662 31.85 21.05 11.73
CA GLU A 662 31.88 21.70 13.05
C GLU A 662 33.10 21.25 13.88
N GLU A 663 33.20 19.95 14.18
CA GLU A 663 34.26 19.40 15.03
C GLU A 663 35.52 19.05 14.26
N LYS A 664 35.41 18.86 12.93
CA LYS A 664 36.52 18.53 12.02
C LYS A 664 37.33 17.33 12.49
N THR A 665 36.67 16.33 13.06
CA THR A 665 37.30 15.09 13.53
C THR A 665 37.76 14.21 12.36
N VAL A 666 37.17 14.41 11.18
CA VAL A 666 37.51 13.75 9.91
C VAL A 666 37.33 14.74 8.76
N SER A 667 38.07 14.57 7.66
CA SER A 667 37.77 15.29 6.41
C SER A 667 36.58 14.65 5.68
N LEU A 668 35.95 15.38 4.76
CA LEU A 668 34.88 14.83 3.93
C LEU A 668 35.37 13.61 3.12
N ASP A 669 36.58 13.70 2.56
CA ASP A 669 37.19 12.59 1.81
C ASP A 669 37.46 11.38 2.69
N GLY A 670 37.91 11.57 3.93
CA GLY A 670 38.11 10.48 4.89
C GLY A 670 36.80 9.80 5.29
N LEU A 671 35.71 10.55 5.47
CA LEU A 671 34.38 9.99 5.71
C LEU A 671 33.87 9.20 4.49
N LYS A 672 34.03 9.77 3.28
CA LYS A 672 33.68 9.09 2.03
C LYS A 672 34.46 7.80 1.85
N GLU A 673 35.76 7.80 2.12
CA GLU A 673 36.60 6.61 2.05
C GLU A 673 36.14 5.53 3.04
N ALA A 674 35.78 5.91 4.26
CA ALA A 674 35.23 5.01 5.27
C ALA A 674 33.91 4.37 4.80
N MET A 675 32.99 5.18 4.27
CA MET A 675 31.70 4.72 3.72
C MET A 675 31.91 3.77 2.54
N ALA A 676 32.79 4.10 1.59
CA ALA A 676 33.10 3.26 0.43
C ALA A 676 33.72 1.91 0.84
N ASN A 677 34.47 1.88 1.95
CA ASN A 677 35.03 0.66 2.53
C ASN A 677 34.08 -0.05 3.50
N ASN A 678 32.85 0.45 3.64
CA ASN A 678 31.82 -0.05 4.54
C ASN A 678 32.29 -0.12 6.00
N PHE A 679 33.10 0.85 6.42
CA PHE A 679 33.70 0.93 7.77
C PHE A 679 34.45 -0.35 8.19
N GLY A 680 35.02 -1.09 7.24
CA GLY A 680 35.72 -2.35 7.50
C GLY A 680 34.81 -3.56 7.72
N PHE A 681 33.50 -3.42 7.52
CA PHE A 681 32.53 -4.53 7.60
C PHE A 681 32.25 -5.14 6.22
N ARG A 682 31.88 -6.41 6.21
CA ARG A 682 31.23 -7.08 5.08
C ARG A 682 29.87 -6.43 4.81
N THR A 683 29.44 -6.47 3.57
CA THR A 683 28.13 -5.96 3.15
C THR A 683 27.00 -6.89 3.59
N ALA A 684 25.78 -6.38 3.67
CA ALA A 684 24.60 -7.17 4.02
C ALA A 684 24.41 -8.41 3.13
N HIS A 685 24.74 -8.29 1.84
CA HIS A 685 24.67 -9.39 0.88
C HIS A 685 25.70 -10.49 1.15
N GLU A 686 26.92 -10.12 1.55
CA GLU A 686 27.97 -11.09 1.91
C GLU A 686 27.66 -11.83 3.21
N VAL A 687 26.97 -11.15 4.15
CA VAL A 687 26.56 -11.73 5.45
C VAL A 687 25.23 -12.49 5.35
N ASN A 688 24.38 -12.15 4.37
CA ASN A 688 22.98 -12.58 4.27
C ASN A 688 22.15 -12.19 5.51
N SER A 689 22.43 -11.00 6.06
CA SER A 689 21.60 -10.31 7.04
C SER A 689 21.50 -8.83 6.67
N PHE A 690 20.31 -8.27 6.80
CA PHE A 690 20.02 -6.87 6.47
C PHE A 690 19.89 -5.99 7.73
N SER A 691 20.10 -6.57 8.91
CA SER A 691 20.24 -5.86 10.18
C SER A 691 21.67 -5.37 10.36
N ILE A 692 21.84 -4.15 10.89
CA ILE A 692 23.17 -3.62 11.22
C ILE A 692 23.88 -4.44 12.31
N ALA A 693 23.13 -5.04 13.25
CA ALA A 693 23.69 -5.76 14.39
C ALA A 693 24.49 -7.01 13.99
N ASP A 694 24.06 -7.67 12.91
CA ASP A 694 24.61 -8.96 12.46
C ASP A 694 25.81 -8.80 11.51
N GLN A 695 26.12 -7.56 11.08
CA GLN A 695 27.19 -7.34 10.11
C GLN A 695 28.54 -7.75 10.69
N GLN A 696 29.38 -8.37 9.86
CA GLN A 696 30.64 -8.97 10.31
C GLN A 696 31.83 -8.16 9.84
N LYS A 697 32.86 -8.03 10.67
CA LYS A 697 34.13 -7.41 10.25
C LYS A 697 34.80 -8.20 9.11
N LYS A 698 35.49 -7.49 8.21
CA LYS A 698 36.35 -8.12 7.19
C LYS A 698 37.56 -8.77 7.88
N ASP A 699 38.02 -9.91 7.37
CA ASP A 699 39.07 -10.71 8.04
C ASP A 699 40.43 -9.98 8.14
N LEU A 700 40.68 -9.02 7.27
CA LEU A 700 41.92 -8.23 7.21
C LEU A 700 41.75 -6.80 7.76
N ASP A 701 40.57 -6.45 8.29
CA ASP A 701 40.36 -5.15 8.90
C ASP A 701 40.98 -5.12 10.30
N HIS A 702 41.90 -4.18 10.54
CA HIS A 702 42.56 -4.01 11.83
C HIS A 702 41.93 -2.88 12.66
N GLY A 703 40.67 -2.55 12.39
CA GLY A 703 39.92 -1.50 13.09
C GLY A 703 40.25 -0.08 12.64
N GLU A 704 40.75 0.09 11.42
CA GLU A 704 41.14 1.40 10.85
C GLU A 704 39.97 2.40 10.89
N TRP A 705 38.75 1.90 10.70
CA TRP A 705 37.52 2.69 10.65
C TRP A 705 36.73 2.71 11.95
N ASP A 706 37.10 1.91 12.97
CA ASP A 706 36.28 1.67 14.16
C ASP A 706 35.94 2.95 14.91
N LYS A 707 36.96 3.78 15.13
CA LYS A 707 36.79 5.06 15.84
C LYS A 707 35.83 5.98 15.08
N LEU A 708 35.99 6.08 13.76
CA LEU A 708 35.16 6.96 12.95
C LEU A 708 33.73 6.42 12.84
N HIS A 709 33.56 5.12 12.62
CA HIS A 709 32.24 4.48 12.61
C HIS A 709 31.51 4.70 13.93
N PHE A 710 32.23 4.53 15.05
CA PHE A 710 31.71 4.82 16.38
C PHE A 710 31.26 6.28 16.51
N GLN A 711 32.05 7.24 16.03
CA GLN A 711 31.67 8.66 16.03
C GLN A 711 30.43 8.93 15.17
N CYS A 712 30.30 8.31 13.99
CA CYS A 712 29.10 8.39 13.16
C CYS A 712 27.86 7.91 13.91
N LEU A 713 27.95 6.78 14.62
CA LEU A 713 26.85 6.22 15.41
C LEU A 713 26.48 7.11 16.61
N GLN A 714 27.46 7.75 17.24
CA GLN A 714 27.27 8.67 18.38
C GLN A 714 26.87 10.10 17.98
N ALA A 715 26.99 10.47 16.70
CA ALA A 715 26.47 11.76 16.25
C ALA A 715 24.97 11.88 16.58
N PRO A 716 24.43 13.09 16.85
CA PRO A 716 23.02 13.29 17.17
C PRO A 716 22.10 12.54 16.19
N LYS A 717 21.11 11.84 16.74
CA LYS A 717 20.13 11.06 15.98
C LYS A 717 18.73 11.60 16.23
N TYR A 718 17.95 11.64 15.17
CA TYR A 718 16.51 11.87 15.22
C TYR A 718 15.83 10.88 16.20
N GLY A 719 14.68 11.29 16.75
CA GLY A 719 13.84 10.43 17.59
C GLY A 719 14.22 10.47 19.08
N ASN A 720 14.96 11.51 19.49
CA ASN A 720 15.48 11.67 20.84
C ASN A 720 15.09 12.99 21.51
N ASP A 721 14.22 13.79 20.89
CA ASP A 721 13.89 15.15 21.31
C ASP A 721 15.16 16.02 21.43
N VAL A 722 15.99 15.98 20.38
CA VAL A 722 17.27 16.69 20.33
C VAL A 722 17.25 17.62 19.14
N GLU A 723 17.21 18.91 19.46
CA GLU A 723 17.11 20.03 18.50
C GLU A 723 18.08 19.91 17.32
N TYR A 724 19.30 19.41 17.54
CA TYR A 724 20.32 19.31 16.48
C TYR A 724 19.89 18.44 15.29
N ALA A 725 19.28 17.28 15.54
CA ALA A 725 18.81 16.40 14.48
C ALA A 725 17.41 16.80 14.01
N ASP A 726 16.56 17.23 14.95
CA ASP A 726 15.17 17.59 14.69
C ASP A 726 15.09 18.88 13.85
N SER A 727 16.02 19.82 13.98
CA SER A 727 16.09 21.00 13.12
C SER A 727 16.44 20.65 11.67
N ILE A 728 17.24 19.60 11.44
CA ILE A 728 17.58 19.15 10.08
C ILE A 728 16.36 18.49 9.43
N LEU A 729 15.56 17.74 10.20
CA LEU A 729 14.26 17.27 9.72
C LEU A 729 13.35 18.45 9.38
N GLN A 730 13.23 19.45 10.26
CA GLN A 730 12.44 20.64 9.98
C GLN A 730 12.92 21.39 8.72
N ASP A 731 14.23 21.53 8.52
CA ASP A 731 14.81 22.12 7.30
C ASP A 731 14.43 21.32 6.04
N TRP A 732 14.41 19.99 6.14
CA TRP A 732 13.93 19.12 5.07
C TRP A 732 12.44 19.33 4.80
N GLU A 733 11.58 19.28 5.81
CA GLU A 733 10.13 19.43 5.62
C GLU A 733 9.77 20.82 5.09
N ASN A 734 10.45 21.87 5.56
CA ASN A 734 10.30 23.24 5.06
C ASN A 734 10.77 23.42 3.61
N PHE A 735 11.61 22.51 3.10
CA PHE A 735 12.00 22.46 1.70
C PHE A 735 11.06 21.55 0.88
N PHE A 736 10.93 20.29 1.28
CA PHE A 736 10.28 19.23 0.52
C PHE A 736 8.78 19.48 0.34
N CYS A 737 8.07 19.82 1.41
CA CYS A 737 6.62 20.04 1.33
C CYS A 737 6.23 21.11 0.31
N PRO A 738 6.82 22.33 0.31
CA PRO A 738 6.54 23.32 -0.74
C PRO A 738 7.19 22.98 -2.09
N ASP A 739 8.31 22.27 -2.13
CA ASP A 739 8.98 21.90 -3.39
C ASP A 739 8.13 20.98 -4.26
N CYS A 740 7.34 20.08 -3.67
CA CYS A 740 6.41 19.21 -4.42
C CYS A 740 5.46 19.98 -5.33
N SER A 741 5.02 21.18 -4.92
CA SER A 741 4.10 22.00 -5.71
C SER A 741 4.75 22.67 -6.93
N ASN A 742 6.08 22.53 -7.11
CA ASN A 742 6.77 22.93 -8.33
C ASN A 742 6.58 21.92 -9.48
N TYR A 743 6.15 20.70 -9.18
CA TYR A 743 5.87 19.67 -10.18
C TYR A 743 4.38 19.65 -10.52
N GLU A 744 4.07 19.54 -11.81
CA GLU A 744 2.71 19.52 -12.31
C GLU A 744 2.36 18.11 -12.81
N SER A 745 1.20 17.61 -12.41
CA SER A 745 0.64 16.35 -12.90
C SER A 745 0.09 16.47 -14.32
N LEU A 746 -0.19 15.34 -14.97
CA LEU A 746 -0.83 15.32 -16.31
C LEU A 746 -2.19 16.03 -16.36
N TYR A 747 -2.79 16.32 -15.21
CA TYR A 747 -4.07 16.99 -15.06
C TYR A 747 -3.93 18.51 -14.85
N GLY A 748 -2.71 19.05 -14.86
CA GLY A 748 -2.48 20.49 -14.69
C GLY A 748 -2.59 20.96 -13.24
N HIS A 749 -2.44 20.05 -12.28
CA HIS A 749 -2.47 20.36 -10.85
C HIS A 749 -1.09 20.19 -10.20
N PRO A 750 -0.72 21.06 -9.25
CA PRO A 750 0.49 20.90 -8.45
C PRO A 750 0.48 19.58 -7.67
N MET A 751 1.64 18.92 -7.61
CA MET A 751 1.83 17.74 -6.77
C MET A 751 2.01 18.12 -5.29
N TYR A 752 1.86 17.13 -4.41
CA TYR A 752 2.06 17.26 -2.96
C TYR A 752 2.94 16.12 -2.42
N PRO A 753 3.46 16.19 -1.19
CA PRO A 753 4.32 15.14 -0.64
C PRO A 753 3.51 13.95 -0.05
N CYS A 754 4.00 12.74 -0.28
CA CYS A 754 3.60 11.50 0.40
C CYS A 754 4.83 10.87 1.08
N GLN A 755 4.70 10.43 2.33
CA GLN A 755 5.83 10.06 3.17
C GLN A 755 5.57 8.76 3.93
N ILE A 756 5.81 7.65 3.26
CA ILE A 756 5.65 6.27 3.76
C ILE A 756 6.83 5.42 3.31
N SER A 757 7.05 4.25 3.91
CA SER A 757 8.06 3.31 3.41
C SER A 757 7.47 2.08 2.74
N VAL A 758 6.32 1.59 3.21
CA VAL A 758 5.88 0.22 2.90
C VAL A 758 7.06 -0.75 3.11
N SER A 759 7.43 -1.60 2.14
CA SER A 759 8.65 -2.43 2.18
C SER A 759 9.86 -1.83 1.44
N THR A 760 9.76 -0.63 0.87
CA THR A 760 10.78 -0.07 -0.04
C THR A 760 12.11 0.24 0.64
N HIS A 761 12.07 0.54 1.94
CA HIS A 761 13.25 0.72 2.79
C HIS A 761 14.18 -0.51 2.79
N GLY A 762 13.64 -1.71 2.54
CA GLY A 762 14.42 -2.93 2.36
C GLY A 762 15.18 -2.95 1.03
N ALA A 763 14.46 -2.82 -0.09
CA ALA A 763 15.02 -2.89 -1.43
C ALA A 763 15.98 -1.71 -1.73
N MET A 764 15.60 -0.49 -1.39
CA MET A 764 16.46 0.69 -1.58
C MET A 764 17.66 0.69 -0.64
N GLY A 765 17.49 0.26 0.61
CA GLY A 765 18.59 0.08 1.55
C GLY A 765 19.61 -0.92 1.02
N SER A 766 19.11 -2.02 0.43
CA SER A 766 19.91 -3.04 -0.25
C SER A 766 20.70 -2.52 -1.46
N ALA A 767 20.27 -1.43 -2.08
CA ALA A 767 20.90 -0.82 -3.27
C ALA A 767 21.82 0.38 -2.95
N THR A 768 21.95 0.72 -1.67
CA THR A 768 22.68 1.91 -1.20
C THR A 768 23.92 1.49 -0.39
N ILE A 769 25.06 2.15 -0.60
CA ILE A 769 26.28 1.87 0.16
C ILE A 769 26.11 2.30 1.64
N ALA A 770 27.15 2.14 2.47
CA ALA A 770 27.12 2.64 3.84
C ALA A 770 26.87 4.15 3.89
N SER A 771 26.09 4.62 4.86
CA SER A 771 25.74 6.04 5.02
C SER A 771 26.46 6.68 6.22
N ALA A 772 26.52 8.02 6.23
CA ALA A 772 27.30 8.77 7.21
C ALA A 772 26.73 8.69 8.65
N ASP A 773 25.49 8.24 8.81
CA ASP A 773 24.87 7.91 10.10
C ASP A 773 25.43 6.64 10.76
N GLY A 774 26.28 5.88 10.04
CA GLY A 774 26.87 4.63 10.50
C GLY A 774 26.13 3.38 10.03
N ARG A 775 25.01 3.51 9.31
CA ARG A 775 24.34 2.38 8.64
C ARG A 775 25.30 1.76 7.62
N LEU A 776 25.32 0.42 7.57
CA LEU A 776 26.23 -0.36 6.73
C LEU A 776 25.61 -0.69 5.36
N SER A 777 26.48 -0.91 4.37
CA SER A 777 26.14 -1.16 2.97
C SER A 777 25.17 -2.33 2.80
N GLY A 778 24.07 -2.06 2.10
CA GLY A 778 23.02 -3.03 1.82
C GLY A 778 22.04 -3.30 2.96
N THR A 779 22.25 -2.76 4.16
CA THR A 779 21.26 -2.85 5.25
C THR A 779 20.07 -1.92 4.97
N THR A 780 18.91 -2.21 5.57
CA THR A 780 17.68 -1.44 5.36
C THR A 780 17.87 0.03 5.73
N PHE A 781 17.04 0.90 5.16
CA PHE A 781 16.84 2.24 5.73
C PHE A 781 16.02 2.16 7.03
N ALA A 782 15.89 3.30 7.71
CA ALA A 782 14.84 3.46 8.72
C ALA A 782 13.48 3.19 8.06
N ASP A 783 12.60 2.49 8.77
CA ASP A 783 11.24 2.28 8.32
C ASP A 783 10.44 3.58 8.36
N ALA A 784 9.31 3.59 7.65
CA ALA A 784 8.39 4.73 7.60
C ALA A 784 9.08 6.05 7.19
N SER A 785 8.53 7.18 7.61
CA SER A 785 9.11 8.52 7.39
C SER A 785 9.53 9.21 8.69
N LEU A 786 8.93 8.83 9.81
CA LEU A 786 9.16 9.40 11.14
C LEU A 786 9.51 8.34 12.21
N SER A 787 9.80 7.09 11.82
CA SER A 787 10.37 6.11 12.76
C SER A 787 11.86 6.35 12.94
N ALA A 788 12.38 6.14 14.15
CA ALA A 788 13.82 6.15 14.36
C ALA A 788 14.50 4.99 13.61
N TYR A 789 15.73 5.21 13.16
CA TYR A 789 16.55 4.09 12.70
C TYR A 789 16.77 3.12 13.87
N PRO A 790 16.68 1.79 13.67
CA PRO A 790 16.81 0.79 14.74
C PRO A 790 17.93 1.08 15.76
N GLY A 791 17.56 1.20 17.04
CA GLY A 791 18.49 1.42 18.16
C GLY A 791 19.03 2.84 18.33
N THR A 792 18.49 3.81 17.58
CA THR A 792 18.90 5.21 17.68
C THR A 792 18.01 6.05 18.60
N ASP A 793 16.77 5.65 18.83
CA ASP A 793 15.81 6.20 19.80
C ASP A 793 16.12 5.69 21.22
N ARG A 794 16.92 6.47 21.96
CA ARG A 794 17.43 6.11 23.29
C ARG A 794 16.76 6.88 24.43
N ASN A 795 15.88 7.83 24.12
CA ASN A 795 15.19 8.69 25.09
C ASN A 795 13.70 8.34 25.29
N GLY A 796 13.27 7.15 24.83
CA GLY A 796 11.91 6.66 25.06
C GLY A 796 10.90 7.06 23.98
N PRO A 797 9.68 6.47 24.00
CA PRO A 797 8.71 6.63 22.92
C PRO A 797 8.12 8.05 22.86
N PHE A 798 8.04 8.76 23.99
CA PHE A 798 7.63 10.17 24.03
C PHE A 798 8.63 11.11 23.35
N ALA A 799 9.93 10.83 23.46
CA ALA A 799 10.95 11.63 22.79
C ALA A 799 10.89 11.42 21.28
N LEU A 800 10.76 10.16 20.83
CA LEU A 800 10.51 9.83 19.43
C LEU A 800 9.28 10.54 18.87
N MET A 801 8.14 10.43 19.56
CA MET A 801 6.90 11.11 19.18
C MET A 801 7.01 12.64 19.20
N SER A 802 7.86 13.21 20.05
CA SER A 802 8.10 14.65 20.12
C SER A 802 8.93 15.14 18.94
N SER A 803 10.03 14.45 18.61
CA SER A 803 10.80 14.70 17.38
C SER A 803 9.94 14.55 16.14
N ALA A 804 9.08 13.52 16.08
CA ALA A 804 8.16 13.29 14.98
C ALA A 804 7.20 14.47 14.79
N ALA A 805 6.56 14.96 15.86
CA ALA A 805 5.60 16.07 15.82
C ALA A 805 6.26 17.47 15.81
N GLY A 806 7.54 17.58 15.43
CA GLY A 806 8.29 18.83 15.40
C GLY A 806 7.94 19.78 14.23
N TRP A 807 7.02 19.37 13.33
CA TRP A 807 6.59 20.14 12.16
C TRP A 807 5.09 19.96 11.93
N ASP A 808 4.49 20.80 11.08
CA ASP A 808 3.06 20.70 10.75
C ASP A 808 2.81 19.61 9.69
N HIS A 809 2.35 18.45 10.15
CA HIS A 809 2.09 17.30 9.30
C HIS A 809 0.99 17.53 8.25
N SER A 810 0.14 18.55 8.40
CA SER A 810 -0.91 18.86 7.41
C SER A 810 -0.35 19.43 6.10
N GLN A 811 0.95 19.76 6.09
CA GLN A 811 1.67 20.13 4.88
C GLN A 811 1.93 18.95 3.94
N SER A 812 1.74 17.72 4.42
CA SER A 812 1.85 16.50 3.63
C SER A 812 0.58 15.67 3.70
N GLN A 813 0.37 14.82 2.69
CA GLN A 813 -0.74 13.88 2.68
C GLN A 813 -0.75 12.99 3.91
N ASN A 814 0.44 12.61 4.37
CA ASN A 814 0.65 11.72 5.49
C ASN A 814 2.10 11.83 6.01
N SER A 815 2.31 11.26 7.18
CA SER A 815 3.62 10.89 7.69
C SER A 815 3.48 9.70 8.63
N GLN A 816 4.45 8.79 8.64
CA GLN A 816 4.29 7.44 9.16
C GLN A 816 5.26 7.18 10.32
N LEU A 817 4.72 6.69 11.43
CA LEU A 817 5.46 6.25 12.61
C LEU A 817 5.09 4.79 12.98
N ASN A 818 6.11 3.96 13.19
CA ASN A 818 6.00 2.63 13.77
C ASN A 818 6.57 2.60 15.19
N ILE A 819 5.92 1.87 16.09
CA ILE A 819 6.43 1.60 17.44
C ILE A 819 6.27 0.10 17.73
N LYS A 820 7.34 -0.55 18.21
CA LYS A 820 7.28 -1.94 18.70
C LYS A 820 7.24 -1.96 20.22
N ILE A 821 6.26 -2.66 20.78
CA ILE A 821 5.99 -2.72 22.21
C ILE A 821 6.05 -4.19 22.65
N HIS A 822 6.81 -4.47 23.71
CA HIS A 822 6.82 -5.80 24.30
C HIS A 822 5.45 -6.10 24.94
N PRO A 823 4.86 -7.30 24.79
CA PRO A 823 3.52 -7.61 25.29
C PRO A 823 3.32 -7.30 26.79
N SER A 824 4.35 -7.48 27.63
CA SER A 824 4.27 -7.19 29.06
C SER A 824 4.10 -5.70 29.39
N ALA A 825 4.50 -4.79 28.50
CA ALA A 825 4.46 -3.34 28.73
C ALA A 825 3.01 -2.79 28.79
N ILE A 826 2.09 -3.50 28.13
CA ILE A 826 0.68 -3.11 27.96
C ILE A 826 -0.30 -4.20 28.42
N ASN A 827 0.11 -5.03 29.38
CA ASN A 827 -0.73 -6.10 29.93
C ASN A 827 -1.95 -5.56 30.70
N GLY A 828 -3.10 -6.22 30.56
CA GLY A 828 -4.37 -5.87 31.19
C GLY A 828 -4.96 -4.54 30.72
N GLU A 829 -6.11 -4.19 31.28
CA GLU A 829 -6.85 -2.95 30.95
C GLU A 829 -6.02 -1.68 31.19
N ALA A 830 -5.22 -1.66 32.26
CA ALA A 830 -4.33 -0.53 32.55
C ALA A 830 -3.28 -0.34 31.44
N GLY A 831 -2.81 -1.43 30.84
CA GLY A 831 -1.90 -1.38 29.70
C GLY A 831 -2.58 -0.89 28.42
N SER A 832 -3.81 -1.33 28.15
CA SER A 832 -4.64 -0.80 27.05
C SER A 832 -4.82 0.72 27.19
N ARG A 833 -5.10 1.21 28.41
CA ARG A 833 -5.23 2.65 28.69
C ARG A 833 -3.92 3.41 28.47
N LYS A 834 -2.78 2.89 28.92
CA LYS A 834 -1.46 3.50 28.66
C LYS A 834 -1.17 3.64 27.18
N LEU A 835 -1.49 2.61 26.39
CA LEU A 835 -1.33 2.65 24.94
C LEU A 835 -2.16 3.79 24.33
N ILE A 836 -3.44 3.90 24.71
CA ILE A 836 -4.31 4.98 24.25
C ILE A 836 -3.82 6.35 24.71
N ASP A 837 -3.36 6.51 25.95
CA ASP A 837 -2.85 7.79 26.44
C ASP A 837 -1.57 8.22 25.70
N LEU A 838 -0.67 7.27 25.37
CA LEU A 838 0.49 7.52 24.51
C LEU A 838 0.04 7.96 23.11
N THR A 839 -0.90 7.23 22.48
CA THR A 839 -1.46 7.60 21.17
C THR A 839 -2.06 9.00 21.21
N ARG A 840 -2.87 9.33 22.22
CA ARG A 840 -3.49 10.65 22.39
C ARG A 840 -2.46 11.75 22.53
N ALA A 841 -1.40 11.52 23.30
CA ALA A 841 -0.33 12.49 23.46
C ALA A 841 0.30 12.86 22.11
N TYR A 842 0.53 11.87 21.23
CA TYR A 842 1.03 12.10 19.88
C TYR A 842 0.01 12.81 18.98
N MET A 843 -1.24 12.36 18.97
CA MET A 843 -2.28 12.96 18.14
C MET A 843 -2.55 14.43 18.51
N ARG A 844 -2.55 14.75 19.82
CA ARG A 844 -2.72 16.13 20.32
C ARG A 844 -1.55 17.05 19.98
N LYS A 845 -0.36 16.50 19.73
CA LYS A 845 0.80 17.25 19.23
C LYS A 845 0.76 17.51 17.72
N GLY A 846 -0.23 16.97 17.00
CA GLY A 846 -0.33 17.10 15.55
C GLY A 846 0.35 15.98 14.77
N GLY A 847 0.78 14.90 15.46
CA GLY A 847 1.25 13.69 14.79
C GLY A 847 0.15 13.08 13.91
N PHE A 848 0.45 12.76 12.65
CA PHE A 848 -0.55 12.28 11.69
C PHE A 848 -0.94 10.83 11.93
N HIS A 849 0.03 9.93 12.08
CA HIS A 849 -0.24 8.50 12.17
C HIS A 849 0.74 7.76 13.08
N VAL A 850 0.21 6.81 13.85
CA VAL A 850 1.01 5.82 14.59
C VAL A 850 0.38 4.44 14.49
N GLN A 851 1.23 3.41 14.35
CA GLN A 851 0.83 2.01 14.42
C GLN A 851 1.80 1.21 15.29
N TYR A 852 1.29 0.12 15.85
CA TYR A 852 1.99 -0.64 16.88
C TYR A 852 2.23 -2.08 16.46
N ASN A 853 3.42 -2.59 16.78
CA ASN A 853 3.70 -4.02 16.74
C ASN A 853 3.80 -4.53 18.18
N VAL A 854 2.88 -5.39 18.61
CA VAL A 854 2.86 -5.98 19.96
C VAL A 854 3.38 -7.40 19.88
N VAL A 855 4.69 -7.55 20.07
CA VAL A 855 5.39 -8.83 19.86
C VAL A 855 6.70 -8.82 20.64
N ASP A 856 7.06 -9.98 21.19
CA ASP A 856 8.38 -10.23 21.76
C ASP A 856 9.37 -10.52 20.62
N SER A 857 10.44 -9.75 20.52
CA SER A 857 11.46 -9.91 19.47
C SER A 857 12.11 -11.29 19.49
N LYS A 858 12.15 -11.99 20.63
CA LYS A 858 12.62 -13.39 20.71
C LYS A 858 11.71 -14.34 19.94
N MET A 859 10.41 -14.09 19.95
CA MET A 859 9.45 -14.84 19.14
C MET A 859 9.74 -14.66 17.64
N LEU A 860 10.11 -13.45 17.20
CA LEU A 860 10.46 -13.18 15.80
C LEU A 860 11.75 -13.90 15.40
N VAL A 861 12.77 -13.90 16.27
CA VAL A 861 14.02 -14.64 16.04
C VAL A 861 13.76 -16.14 15.97
N ASP A 862 12.94 -16.69 16.87
CA ASP A 862 12.58 -18.12 16.81
C ASP A 862 11.77 -18.43 15.55
N ALA A 863 10.81 -17.59 15.18
CA ALA A 863 10.02 -17.74 13.96
C ALA A 863 10.85 -17.61 12.67
N GLN A 864 11.94 -16.84 12.67
CA GLN A 864 12.87 -16.80 11.54
C GLN A 864 13.64 -18.12 11.38
N ASN A 865 14.04 -18.74 12.50
CA ASN A 865 14.78 -19.99 12.51
C ASN A 865 13.89 -21.23 12.31
N ASN A 866 12.64 -21.16 12.77
CA ASN A 866 11.68 -22.26 12.79
C ASN A 866 10.32 -21.85 12.16
N PRO A 867 10.29 -21.34 10.92
CA PRO A 867 9.08 -20.74 10.32
C PRO A 867 7.87 -21.68 10.25
N GLN A 868 8.09 -22.99 10.15
CA GLN A 868 7.04 -24.01 10.15
C GLN A 868 6.19 -24.04 11.43
N ASN A 869 6.71 -23.52 12.54
CA ASN A 869 5.99 -23.46 13.82
C ASN A 869 5.12 -22.19 13.94
N TYR A 870 5.22 -21.26 12.99
CA TYR A 870 4.67 -19.90 13.09
C TYR A 870 3.88 -19.49 11.83
N ARG A 871 3.12 -20.43 11.25
CA ARG A 871 2.37 -20.21 9.99
C ARG A 871 1.40 -19.04 10.06
N ASP A 872 0.76 -18.83 11.21
CA ASP A 872 -0.25 -17.80 11.47
C ASP A 872 0.30 -16.57 12.19
N LEU A 873 1.59 -16.54 12.53
CA LEU A 873 2.23 -15.39 13.15
C LEU A 873 2.15 -14.20 12.20
N MET A 874 1.46 -13.15 12.64
CA MET A 874 1.36 -11.90 11.90
C MET A 874 2.18 -10.81 12.57
N VAL A 875 2.72 -9.90 11.76
CA VAL A 875 3.47 -8.74 12.22
C VAL A 875 3.06 -7.48 11.45
N ARG A 876 3.23 -6.33 12.10
CA ARG A 876 3.02 -5.02 11.48
C ARG A 876 4.30 -4.52 10.83
N VAL A 877 4.28 -4.24 9.53
CA VAL A 877 5.44 -3.74 8.77
C VAL A 877 5.44 -2.21 8.71
N ALA A 878 4.81 -1.63 7.69
CA ALA A 878 4.65 -0.18 7.52
C ALA A 878 3.36 0.04 6.71
N GLY A 879 2.27 0.39 7.40
CA GLY A 879 0.95 0.55 6.81
C GLY A 879 0.18 -0.75 6.51
N PHE A 880 0.76 -1.93 6.73
CA PHE A 880 0.09 -3.22 6.58
C PHE A 880 0.55 -4.28 7.58
N THR A 881 -0.27 -5.33 7.69
CA THR A 881 0.01 -6.56 8.42
C THR A 881 0.23 -7.70 7.44
N GLN A 882 1.15 -8.60 7.74
CA GLN A 882 1.41 -9.77 6.91
C GLN A 882 1.83 -10.97 7.77
N TYR A 883 1.59 -12.18 7.27
CA TYR A 883 2.15 -13.40 7.85
C TYR A 883 3.68 -13.36 7.78
N TRP A 884 4.33 -13.58 8.92
CA TRP A 884 5.79 -13.57 9.07
C TRP A 884 6.50 -14.40 8.01
N VAL A 885 5.97 -15.60 7.75
CA VAL A 885 6.54 -16.58 6.80
C VAL A 885 6.42 -16.16 5.33
N GLU A 886 5.57 -15.19 5.00
CA GLU A 886 5.41 -14.64 3.65
C GLU A 886 6.29 -13.39 3.40
N ILE A 887 6.89 -12.82 4.45
CA ILE A 887 7.75 -11.62 4.40
C ILE A 887 9.19 -12.00 4.02
N GLY A 888 9.81 -11.20 3.15
CA GLY A 888 11.21 -11.39 2.78
C GLY A 888 12.18 -11.14 3.94
N LYS A 889 13.33 -11.83 3.95
CA LYS A 889 14.32 -11.78 5.05
C LYS A 889 14.77 -10.36 5.39
N SER A 890 14.92 -9.47 4.40
CA SER A 890 15.36 -8.08 4.64
C SER A 890 14.41 -7.31 5.56
N VAL A 891 13.10 -7.45 5.36
CA VAL A 891 12.07 -6.83 6.19
C VAL A 891 11.92 -7.57 7.53
N GLN A 892 12.12 -8.90 7.56
CA GLN A 892 12.16 -9.65 8.82
C GLN A 892 13.30 -9.18 9.74
N ASP A 893 14.51 -9.05 9.19
CA ASP A 893 15.69 -8.58 9.94
C ASP A 893 15.47 -7.16 10.48
N GLU A 894 14.83 -6.30 9.69
CA GLU A 894 14.45 -4.94 10.09
C GLU A 894 13.46 -4.94 11.27
N LEU A 895 12.38 -5.72 11.18
CA LEU A 895 11.38 -5.85 12.24
C LEU A 895 11.97 -6.36 13.56
N ILE A 896 12.90 -7.32 13.49
CA ILE A 896 13.64 -7.80 14.65
C ILE A 896 14.47 -6.67 15.25
N ALA A 897 15.14 -5.87 14.41
CA ALA A 897 16.03 -4.80 14.85
C ALA A 897 15.31 -3.57 15.44
N ARG A 898 14.03 -3.31 15.08
CA ARG A 898 13.27 -2.18 15.66
C ARG A 898 13.41 -2.14 17.18
N THR A 899 13.51 -0.95 17.75
CA THR A 899 13.55 -0.77 19.20
C THR A 899 12.26 -1.32 19.83
N GLU A 900 12.42 -2.23 20.79
CA GLU A 900 11.36 -2.81 21.59
C GLU A 900 11.18 -2.03 22.89
N TYR A 901 10.01 -1.43 23.07
CA TYR A 901 9.66 -0.72 24.30
C TYR A 901 9.06 -1.68 25.33
N GLU A 902 9.75 -1.83 26.45
CA GLU A 902 9.36 -2.72 27.55
C GLU A 902 8.60 -1.98 28.67
N GLY A 903 8.51 -0.66 28.53
CA GLY A 903 7.69 0.25 29.33
C GLY A 903 7.24 1.44 28.48
N ILE A 904 6.08 2.00 28.81
CA ILE A 904 5.50 3.21 28.23
C ILE A 904 5.38 4.28 29.30
#